data_AF-C7SRP5-F1
#
_entry.id   AF-C7SRP5-F1
#
_cell.length_a   1.000
_cell.length_b   1.000
_cell.length_c   1.000
_cell.angle_alpha   90.00
_cell.angle_beta   90.00
_cell.angle_gamma   90.00
#
_symmetry.space_group_name_H-M   'P 1'
#
loop_
_entity.id
_entity.type
_entity.pdbx_description
1 polymer ?
#
loop_
_entity_poly.entity_id
_entity_poly.type
_entity_poly.pdbx_seq_one_letter_code
_entity_poly.pdbx_strand_id
1 'polypeptide(L)'
;MERTSWMYNLSRLDPSYISEVHRFIDVATNHAWRTKTKHIYCPCMDCKNAAVFNDTEQIISHLVCRGFMKDYTIWTKHGEGSSSPYTTGNPENIDDRFQFVHETHQPLPQSEHVVQNVTDHGYAGGNEHDRPHVLPSVMDEEDAELLEAMLRRHTDQSMFLMKGMESLKKAAEEPLYDESKGCTKEFTTLRSVLKLLMLKAKYGVSDAGFDAFLSIIADMLPKENNVPANTYYAKKLISPLTMGVEKIHACRNHCILYRGDDYKDLESCPKCGASRYKTNKDYREDEECVASVSKGKKRKKAQKKTSKSTSKEKEEVDYYALKKIPALVMWYLPVVDRLRCLFANPEDARLMSWHASDEHKNDGKLRHPADGKQWQDFNDNHRDFADEPRNVRFALSTDGMNPFAERSSKHSTWPVILTIYNLPPWLMQKRKYILLTILISGPTQPGVDMDVFLEPLMEDMKILWETGVQMLDEYRKGSFTLRAILFVTINDYPALFTLSGQFKGKVGCTVCIDGTAYVSLAASRKIVYMRHRRFLLEGHRYRMRKMDKYFDNNGELHSTAPSGNNRGHRVFEIVRNIKFVFGKKTKDGKTRKDVKPASGAIFKKKSIFFEYLPYWKELDVRHAIDGMHVQKNVFESIMGTLLDIKGKTKEGLNSRMDLVDLGIKKELHPVLQENGKYHLPAASYNLNVDEKHAMCVWLKNLKVPSGFCSSIRSIVSMKDLTITNYNSHDCHVMLTTFLPIAIRAINPLFLKMAITRLCYFFNRISQKVIGRDELASLQEFAVETISQFEMCFPPSFFDIMVHLVVHLVPQIEALGPMYLHEMWTYERFMSILNGYVSTRARPEASMIEGYCTEEAIESGAPFCNSILKDQVAIGLPPSRHEGRLYGSGRMGRKSFIPPDYDIVLEAHQSILHQLTIMEPFIQQHINELREQNPGHTDDWVMKQHKQRFNTWLMVKDIPRGETIEEQTIKGLASGPSRQVTTWQTYDISGFTFCTKSKDKKSMSQNSGVRCEAIDDETGEIITYFGFIEDIWELDYGTFQISVFRCQWVEDKHVTVDNYGVRVLDLSKVGYKDDPWILANRAAQVFYAEHIISNNEKKSTDKPKHVVFPGKQQAIGVDGVSDLEDFNQFNDMSLFIDHPTKIRNVERSIPRNSMPWVRHDGQGRTIAP
;
A
#
# COMPACT_ATOMS: atom_id res chain seq x y z
N MET A 1 5.63 34.76 50.73
CA MET A 1 6.59 33.76 51.22
C MET A 1 8.00 34.10 50.72
N GLU A 2 9.07 33.74 51.44
CA GLU A 2 10.45 33.93 50.97
C GLU A 2 10.71 33.05 49.73
N ARG A 3 11.32 33.58 48.66
CA ARG A 3 11.36 32.91 47.34
C ARG A 3 12.02 31.55 47.37
N THR A 4 13.15 31.45 48.06
CA THR A 4 13.90 30.20 48.18
C THR A 4 13.08 29.12 48.88
N SER A 5 12.21 29.52 49.83
CA SER A 5 11.33 28.62 50.57
C SER A 5 10.27 28.01 49.67
N TRP A 6 9.50 28.83 48.94
CA TRP A 6 8.44 28.26 48.10
C TRP A 6 8.97 27.62 46.82
N MET A 7 10.01 28.18 46.19
CA MET A 7 10.49 27.69 44.88
C MET A 7 11.24 26.36 44.98
N TYR A 8 11.93 26.10 46.09
CA TYR A 8 12.81 24.93 46.24
C TYR A 8 12.50 24.03 47.44
N ASN A 9 11.76 24.50 48.45
CA ASN A 9 11.51 23.72 49.67
C ASN A 9 10.05 23.27 49.84
N LEU A 10 9.10 23.77 49.03
CA LEU A 10 7.73 23.26 48.99
C LEU A 10 7.57 22.12 47.98
N SER A 11 6.68 21.18 48.29
CA SER A 11 6.25 20.17 47.32
C SER A 11 5.57 20.84 46.13
N ARG A 12 5.91 20.41 44.91
CA ARG A 12 5.34 20.97 43.67
C ARG A 12 3.85 20.66 43.48
N LEU A 13 3.31 19.73 44.28
CA LEU A 13 1.89 19.40 44.34
C LEU A 13 1.16 20.16 45.47
N ASP A 14 1.88 20.95 46.27
CA ASP A 14 1.28 21.78 47.32
C ASP A 14 0.48 22.95 46.69
N PRO A 15 -0.78 23.20 47.08
CA PRO A 15 -1.56 24.31 46.57
C PRO A 15 -0.88 25.68 46.74
N SER A 16 -0.06 25.84 47.78
CA SER A 16 0.73 27.05 48.07
C SER A 16 1.85 27.25 47.05
N TYR A 17 2.46 26.16 46.56
CA TYR A 17 3.45 26.20 45.48
C TYR A 17 2.81 26.67 44.17
N ILE A 18 1.68 26.06 43.81
CA ILE A 18 0.94 26.38 42.58
C ILE A 18 0.50 27.85 42.60
N SER A 19 -0.02 28.34 43.73
CA SER A 19 -0.40 29.74 43.92
C SER A 19 0.77 30.72 43.67
N GLU A 20 1.96 30.43 44.22
CA GLU A 20 3.13 31.29 44.01
C GLU A 20 3.72 31.15 42.59
N VAL A 21 3.58 29.99 41.92
CA VAL A 21 3.90 29.83 40.49
C VAL A 21 3.02 30.74 39.63
N HIS A 22 1.71 30.79 39.88
CA HIS A 22 0.81 31.71 39.17
C HIS A 22 1.23 33.17 39.41
N ARG A 23 1.59 33.53 40.64
CA ARG A 23 2.08 34.88 40.96
C ARG A 23 3.38 35.24 40.22
N PHE A 24 4.29 34.28 40.06
CA PHE A 24 5.49 34.45 39.24
C PHE A 24 5.13 34.70 37.76
N ILE A 25 4.18 33.94 37.22
CA ILE A 25 3.72 34.07 35.83
C ILE A 25 3.06 35.42 35.58
N ASP A 26 2.30 35.95 36.52
CA ASP A 26 1.72 37.30 36.43
C ASP A 26 2.80 38.38 36.32
N VAL A 27 3.89 38.24 37.09
CA VAL A 27 5.03 39.17 37.04
C VAL A 27 5.76 39.06 35.71
N ALA A 28 6.02 37.83 35.23
CA ALA A 28 6.68 37.58 33.96
C ALA A 28 5.86 38.08 32.76
N THR A 29 4.54 37.92 32.81
CA THR A 29 3.60 38.39 31.78
C THR A 29 3.53 39.91 31.75
N ASN A 30 3.46 40.55 32.92
CA ASN A 30 3.52 42.01 33.01
C ASN A 30 4.86 42.57 32.50
N HIS A 31 5.98 41.89 32.76
CA HIS A 31 7.28 42.28 32.21
C HIS A 31 7.32 42.15 30.68
N ALA A 32 6.83 41.04 30.13
CA ALA A 32 6.75 40.82 28.69
C ALA A 32 5.86 41.86 28.01
N TRP A 33 4.72 42.21 28.62
CA TRP A 33 3.84 43.27 28.14
C TRP A 33 4.53 44.65 28.14
N ARG A 34 5.22 45.01 29.23
CA ARG A 34 5.96 46.29 29.33
C ARG A 34 7.11 46.40 28.34
N THR A 35 7.79 45.29 28.05
CA THR A 35 8.93 45.24 27.11
C THR A 35 8.49 44.96 25.66
N LYS A 36 7.19 44.81 25.40
CA LYS A 36 6.59 44.48 24.10
C LYS A 36 7.11 43.15 23.50
N THR A 37 7.58 42.23 24.33
CA THR A 37 7.97 40.89 23.90
C THR A 37 6.76 39.95 23.92
N LYS A 38 6.52 39.21 22.83
CA LYS A 38 5.39 38.27 22.73
C LYS A 38 5.58 36.96 23.50
N HIS A 39 6.82 36.66 23.94
CA HIS A 39 7.22 35.37 24.50
C HIS A 39 7.87 35.58 25.89
N ILE A 40 7.71 34.63 26.80
CA ILE A 40 8.29 34.61 28.14
C ILE A 40 9.34 33.48 28.22
N TYR A 41 10.51 33.74 28.82
CA TYR A 41 11.52 32.72 29.03
C TYR A 41 11.05 31.69 30.07
N CYS A 42 11.26 30.40 29.85
CA CYS A 42 10.91 29.38 30.84
C CYS A 42 12.10 29.11 31.78
N PRO A 43 11.98 29.41 33.10
CA PRO A 43 13.07 29.18 34.05
C PRO A 43 13.09 27.76 34.62
N CYS A 44 12.43 26.77 34.00
CA CYS A 44 12.43 25.41 34.55
C CYS A 44 13.82 24.76 34.45
N MET A 45 14.04 23.68 35.21
CA MET A 45 15.34 22.99 35.25
C MET A 45 15.89 22.55 33.89
N ASP A 46 15.02 22.27 32.92
CA ASP A 46 15.43 21.82 31.58
C ASP A 46 15.58 22.99 30.61
N CYS A 47 14.68 23.98 30.68
CA CYS A 47 14.67 25.13 29.78
C CYS A 47 15.70 26.19 30.16
N LYS A 48 16.00 26.37 31.46
CA LYS A 48 17.02 27.28 32.01
C LYS A 48 17.04 28.69 31.41
N ASN A 49 15.87 29.27 31.15
CA ASN A 49 15.69 30.55 30.45
C ASN A 49 16.31 30.61 29.03
N ALA A 50 16.51 29.49 28.36
CA ALA A 50 16.95 29.41 26.96
C ALA A 50 15.78 29.20 25.98
N ALA A 51 14.69 28.58 26.44
CA ALA A 51 13.46 28.43 25.68
C ALA A 51 12.43 29.52 26.04
N VAL A 52 11.70 30.00 25.04
CA VAL A 52 10.63 31.00 25.20
C VAL A 52 9.28 30.42 24.79
N PHE A 53 8.23 30.78 25.52
CA PHE A 53 6.88 30.30 25.25
C PHE A 53 5.90 31.48 25.22
N ASN A 54 4.89 31.36 24.35
CA ASN A 54 3.78 32.31 24.26
C ASN A 54 2.61 31.92 25.17
N ASP A 55 2.57 30.65 25.57
CA ASP A 55 1.53 30.05 26.37
C ASP A 55 2.04 29.91 27.81
N THR A 56 1.42 30.66 28.73
CA THR A 56 1.77 30.65 30.15
C THR A 56 1.47 29.31 30.81
N GLU A 57 0.47 28.54 30.31
CA GLU A 57 0.14 27.21 30.83
C GLU A 57 1.26 26.20 30.60
N GLN A 58 2.00 26.32 29.49
CA GLN A 58 3.19 25.49 29.24
C GLN A 58 4.31 25.81 30.23
N ILE A 59 4.51 27.08 30.57
CA ILE A 59 5.52 27.47 31.56
C ILE A 59 5.11 26.99 32.95
N ILE A 60 3.83 27.12 33.32
CA ILE A 60 3.29 26.60 34.59
C ILE A 60 3.47 25.09 34.66
N SER A 61 3.07 24.35 33.63
CA SER A 61 3.26 22.89 33.54
C SER A 61 4.73 22.50 33.72
N HIS A 62 5.65 23.23 33.07
CA HIS A 62 7.08 22.98 33.23
C HIS A 62 7.58 23.25 34.65
N LEU A 63 7.09 24.30 35.32
CA LEU A 63 7.47 24.61 36.70
C LEU A 63 6.87 23.62 37.70
N VAL A 64 5.64 23.15 37.48
CA VAL A 64 5.00 22.12 38.32
C VAL A 64 5.64 20.75 38.13
N CYS A 65 5.88 20.32 36.89
CA CYS A 65 6.45 18.99 36.61
C CYS A 65 7.96 18.94 36.86
N ARG A 66 8.69 20.03 36.57
CA ARG A 66 10.17 20.03 36.50
C ARG A 66 10.84 20.95 37.51
N GLY A 67 10.12 21.92 38.09
CA GLY A 67 10.66 22.88 39.06
C GLY A 67 11.52 23.97 38.42
N PHE A 68 11.88 24.99 39.21
CA PHE A 68 12.78 26.07 38.78
C PHE A 68 14.23 25.60 38.66
N MET A 69 14.98 26.16 37.71
CA MET A 69 16.42 25.99 37.62
C MET A 69 17.10 26.46 38.92
N LYS A 70 18.14 25.74 39.33
CA LYS A 70 18.83 26.00 40.60
C LYS A 70 19.30 27.45 40.71
N ASP A 71 19.17 28.02 41.91
CA ASP A 71 19.64 29.36 42.31
C ASP A 71 19.00 30.55 41.54
N TYR A 72 17.88 30.34 40.84
CA TYR A 72 17.14 31.41 40.16
C TYR A 72 16.18 32.16 41.10
N THR A 73 16.73 32.83 42.11
CA THR A 73 15.96 33.60 43.11
C THR A 73 15.72 35.06 42.71
N ILE A 74 16.51 35.56 41.75
CA ILE A 74 16.37 36.89 41.14
C ILE A 74 15.87 36.72 39.72
N TRP A 75 14.71 37.30 39.40
CA TRP A 75 14.05 37.07 38.12
C TRP A 75 14.57 37.99 37.02
N THR A 76 15.87 37.88 36.74
CA THR A 76 16.61 38.74 35.81
C THR A 76 16.04 38.76 34.39
N LYS A 77 15.40 37.67 33.94
CA LYS A 77 14.71 37.58 32.63
C LYS A 77 13.22 37.96 32.68
N HIS A 78 12.69 38.24 33.87
CA HIS A 78 11.26 38.51 34.10
C HIS A 78 11.02 39.81 34.87
N GLY A 79 11.92 40.79 34.72
CA GLY A 79 11.68 42.18 35.10
C GLY A 79 12.38 42.67 36.37
N GLU A 80 13.24 41.86 36.99
CA GLU A 80 14.05 42.31 38.11
C GLU A 80 15.45 42.70 37.63
N GLY A 81 15.68 44.01 37.50
CA GLY A 81 16.96 44.58 37.07
C GLY A 81 18.01 44.56 38.18
N SER A 82 19.23 44.13 37.85
CA SER A 82 20.41 44.29 38.70
C SER A 82 21.07 45.65 38.42
N SER A 83 21.09 46.58 39.38
CA SER A 83 21.90 47.79 39.31
C SER A 83 23.27 47.59 40.01
N SER A 84 24.31 47.31 39.18
CA SER A 84 25.73 47.77 39.15
C SER A 84 26.60 47.87 40.44
N PRO A 85 27.97 48.02 40.42
CA PRO A 85 28.88 48.32 39.30
C PRO A 85 30.20 47.49 39.24
N TYR A 86 30.80 47.36 38.05
CA TYR A 86 32.25 47.48 37.76
C TYR A 86 32.45 47.21 36.25
N THR A 87 32.42 48.29 35.47
CA THR A 87 32.87 48.40 34.09
C THR A 87 34.33 48.85 34.05
N THR A 88 35.10 48.40 33.04
CA THR A 88 36.11 49.10 32.21
C THR A 88 37.17 48.10 31.71
N GLY A 89 37.58 48.03 30.44
CA GLY A 89 37.19 48.79 29.26
C GLY A 89 37.79 48.24 27.95
N ASN A 90 36.99 48.35 26.89
CA ASN A 90 37.25 49.07 25.63
C ASN A 90 38.34 48.59 24.61
N PRO A 91 38.24 48.98 23.31
CA PRO A 91 37.63 48.11 22.28
C PRO A 91 38.27 48.24 20.88
N GLU A 92 38.65 47.16 20.19
CA GLU A 92 38.80 47.24 18.72
C GLU A 92 38.40 45.93 18.03
N ASN A 93 37.56 46.07 16.99
CA ASN A 93 37.14 45.09 15.97
C ASN A 93 36.15 43.98 16.38
N ILE A 94 34.87 44.33 16.38
CA ILE A 94 33.75 43.40 16.16
C ILE A 94 33.02 43.90 14.91
N ASP A 95 33.06 43.11 13.83
CA ASP A 95 32.11 43.22 12.73
C ASP A 95 31.64 41.83 12.26
N ASP A 96 30.31 41.73 12.29
CA ASP A 96 29.32 40.87 11.66
C ASP A 96 29.71 39.55 10.98
N ARG A 97 29.09 38.47 11.48
CA ARG A 97 28.08 37.71 10.71
C ARG A 97 27.54 36.51 11.51
N PHE A 98 26.46 36.72 12.26
CA PHE A 98 25.49 35.66 12.55
C PHE A 98 24.08 36.27 12.53
N GLN A 99 23.49 36.25 11.33
CA GLN A 99 22.11 36.66 11.13
C GLN A 99 21.21 35.43 11.26
N PHE A 100 20.33 35.53 12.26
CA PHE A 100 19.34 34.55 12.68
C PHE A 100 18.33 34.23 11.57
N VAL A 101 18.13 32.94 11.30
CA VAL A 101 16.97 32.43 10.55
C VAL A 101 15.83 32.28 11.56
N HIS A 102 14.82 33.12 11.41
CA HIS A 102 13.54 33.03 12.11
C HIS A 102 12.74 31.82 11.58
N GLU A 103 12.62 30.77 12.38
CA GLU A 103 11.51 29.82 12.30
C GLU A 103 10.25 30.52 12.79
N THR A 104 9.24 30.58 11.93
CA THR A 104 7.89 31.07 12.27
C THR A 104 7.01 29.86 12.55
N HIS A 105 6.75 29.62 13.84
CA HIS A 105 5.65 28.78 14.29
C HIS A 105 4.31 29.44 13.90
N GLN A 106 3.46 28.70 13.18
CA GLN A 106 2.01 28.87 13.20
C GLN A 106 1.38 27.87 14.19
N PRO A 107 0.20 28.19 14.75
CA PRO A 107 -0.36 27.53 15.93
C PRO A 107 -1.12 26.23 15.63
N LEU A 108 -1.15 25.34 16.61
CA LEU A 108 -2.02 24.16 16.68
C LEU A 108 -3.50 24.58 16.77
N PRO A 109 -4.40 24.01 15.94
CA PRO A 109 -5.84 24.01 16.22
C PRO A 109 -6.16 22.93 17.26
N GLN A 110 -7.02 23.30 18.21
CA GLN A 110 -7.57 22.44 19.25
C GLN A 110 -8.49 21.34 18.69
N SER A 111 -8.58 20.29 19.49
CA SER A 111 -9.26 18.99 19.34
C SER A 111 -10.55 18.93 18.51
N GLU A 112 -10.57 18.03 17.52
CA GLU A 112 -11.73 17.20 17.17
C GLU A 112 -11.20 15.81 16.76
N HIS A 113 -11.83 14.76 17.29
CA HIS A 113 -11.44 13.36 17.12
C HIS A 113 -11.36 12.95 15.63
N VAL A 114 -10.14 12.75 15.13
CA VAL A 114 -9.87 12.13 13.82
C VAL A 114 -9.47 10.68 14.05
N VAL A 115 -10.29 9.77 13.52
CA VAL A 115 -10.01 8.34 13.41
C VAL A 115 -8.69 8.14 12.66
N GLN A 116 -7.69 7.57 13.34
CA GLN A 116 -6.36 7.31 12.77
C GLN A 116 -6.43 6.26 11.66
N ASN A 117 -6.47 6.74 10.42
CA ASN A 117 -5.88 6.03 9.30
C ASN A 117 -4.36 6.09 9.47
N VAL A 118 -3.74 4.92 9.65
CA VAL A 118 -2.28 4.77 9.62
C VAL A 118 -1.80 5.08 8.20
N THR A 119 -1.55 6.36 7.92
CA THR A 119 -0.69 6.82 6.85
C THR A 119 0.69 7.04 7.44
N ASP A 120 1.56 6.12 7.08
CA ASP A 120 2.98 6.06 7.38
C ASP A 120 3.68 7.39 7.00
N HIS A 121 4.21 8.09 8.00
CA HIS A 121 5.03 9.28 7.82
C HIS A 121 6.39 9.01 8.43
N GLY A 122 7.40 8.96 7.54
CA GLY A 122 8.78 8.66 7.86
C GLY A 122 9.34 9.57 8.94
N TYR A 123 9.94 8.94 9.96
CA TYR A 123 10.71 9.62 10.98
C TYR A 123 11.97 10.24 10.36
N ALA A 124 12.03 11.57 10.41
CA ALA A 124 13.23 12.35 10.16
C ALA A 124 14.14 12.30 11.41
N GLY A 125 15.44 12.11 11.17
CA GLY A 125 16.43 11.84 12.20
C GLY A 125 16.80 13.03 13.10
N GLY A 126 17.19 12.70 14.33
CA GLY A 126 17.93 13.56 15.26
C GLY A 126 19.30 12.96 15.58
N ASN A 127 20.32 13.82 15.65
CA ASN A 127 21.73 13.49 15.84
C ASN A 127 22.03 12.91 17.24
N GLU A 128 22.65 11.72 17.29
CA GLU A 128 23.32 11.16 18.48
C GLU A 128 24.83 11.42 18.41
N HIS A 129 25.28 12.51 19.03
CA HIS A 129 26.67 12.67 19.45
C HIS A 129 26.65 13.10 20.92
N ASP A 130 26.49 12.12 21.81
CA ASP A 130 27.11 12.05 23.14
C ASP A 130 26.42 10.97 24.00
N ARG A 131 26.85 9.71 23.83
CA ARG A 131 26.79 8.70 24.89
C ARG A 131 28.10 7.91 24.91
N PRO A 132 28.66 7.62 26.10
CA PRO A 132 29.92 6.90 26.23
C PRO A 132 29.79 5.47 25.71
N HIS A 133 30.88 4.94 25.13
CA HIS A 133 31.00 3.57 24.67
C HIS A 133 30.56 2.56 25.76
N VAL A 134 29.37 1.99 25.60
CA VAL A 134 28.94 0.79 26.33
C VAL A 134 29.18 -0.40 25.39
N LEU A 135 29.91 -1.40 25.88
CA LEU A 135 30.09 -2.69 25.21
C LEU A 135 28.74 -3.26 24.72
N PRO A 136 28.69 -4.12 23.68
CA PRO A 136 27.45 -4.76 23.27
C PRO A 136 26.84 -5.46 24.48
N SER A 137 25.68 -4.97 24.96
CA SER A 137 24.96 -5.69 25.99
C SER A 137 24.65 -7.06 25.40
N VAL A 138 25.05 -8.08 26.14
CA VAL A 138 24.55 -9.44 25.97
C VAL A 138 23.03 -9.33 25.95
N MET A 139 22.34 -10.11 25.11
CA MET A 139 20.89 -10.28 25.29
C MET A 139 20.64 -10.51 26.78
N ASP A 140 19.62 -9.88 27.35
CA ASP A 140 19.17 -10.29 28.68
C ASP A 140 18.97 -11.81 28.61
N GLU A 141 19.53 -12.56 29.56
CA GLU A 141 19.57 -14.03 29.53
C GLU A 141 18.16 -14.63 29.32
N GLU A 142 17.14 -13.89 29.73
CA GLU A 142 15.71 -14.19 29.59
C GLU A 142 15.22 -14.22 28.12
N ASP A 143 15.59 -13.24 27.28
CA ASP A 143 15.24 -13.24 25.85
C ASP A 143 15.94 -14.38 25.09
N ALA A 144 17.14 -14.75 25.55
CA ALA A 144 17.88 -15.90 25.00
C ALA A 144 17.14 -17.19 25.28
N GLU A 145 16.64 -17.35 26.51
CA GLU A 145 15.91 -18.53 26.95
C GLU A 145 14.57 -18.70 26.21
N LEU A 146 13.83 -17.63 25.93
CA LEU A 146 12.57 -17.71 25.17
C LEU A 146 12.81 -18.12 23.71
N LEU A 147 13.77 -17.48 23.05
CA LEU A 147 14.18 -17.86 21.70
C LEU A 147 14.69 -19.30 21.67
N GLU A 148 15.43 -19.73 22.70
CA GLU A 148 15.89 -21.10 22.84
C GLU A 148 14.73 -22.08 23.09
N ALA A 149 13.69 -21.71 23.84
CA ALA A 149 12.48 -22.50 24.02
C ALA A 149 11.71 -22.70 22.69
N MET A 150 11.63 -21.65 21.85
CA MET A 150 11.06 -21.75 20.50
C MET A 150 11.87 -22.70 19.60
N LEU A 151 13.21 -22.60 19.66
CA LEU A 151 14.13 -23.49 18.93
C LEU A 151 14.06 -24.95 19.43
N ARG A 152 13.87 -25.16 20.74
CA ARG A 152 13.79 -26.49 21.38
C ARG A 152 12.53 -27.27 21.01
N ARG A 153 11.42 -26.60 20.64
CA ARG A 153 10.19 -27.30 20.21
C ARG A 153 10.42 -28.14 18.94
N HIS A 154 11.35 -27.74 18.08
CA HIS A 154 11.74 -28.53 16.92
C HIS A 154 12.54 -29.79 17.30
N THR A 155 13.23 -29.81 18.45
CA THR A 155 14.17 -30.88 18.84
C THR A 155 13.65 -31.84 19.91
N ASP A 156 12.69 -31.45 20.76
CA ASP A 156 12.15 -32.30 21.84
C ASP A 156 10.65 -32.03 22.08
N GLN A 157 9.81 -32.91 21.51
CA GLN A 157 8.38 -32.63 21.27
C GLN A 157 7.46 -33.02 22.45
N SER A 158 7.91 -33.87 23.39
CA SER A 158 6.98 -34.58 24.30
C SER A 158 6.86 -34.00 25.72
N MET A 159 7.98 -33.68 26.37
CA MET A 159 7.96 -33.35 27.82
C MET A 159 7.74 -31.86 28.10
N PHE A 160 8.33 -30.98 27.28
CA PHE A 160 8.14 -29.52 27.38
C PHE A 160 6.70 -29.11 27.02
N LEU A 161 6.11 -29.77 26.01
CA LEU A 161 4.76 -29.50 25.53
C LEU A 161 3.70 -29.85 26.59
N MET A 162 3.84 -30.99 27.29
CA MET A 162 2.87 -31.44 28.29
C MET A 162 2.78 -30.50 29.49
N LYS A 163 3.91 -30.14 30.10
CA LYS A 163 3.95 -29.24 31.28
C LYS A 163 3.58 -27.80 30.92
N GLY A 164 3.94 -27.35 29.71
CA GLY A 164 3.53 -26.06 29.16
C GLY A 164 2.02 -25.99 28.91
N MET A 165 1.44 -27.03 28.31
CA MET A 165 -0.01 -27.12 28.07
C MET A 165 -0.83 -27.15 29.36
N GLU A 166 -0.36 -27.83 30.40
CA GLU A 166 -1.04 -27.84 31.70
C GLU A 166 -1.05 -26.45 32.36
N SER A 167 0.09 -25.74 32.30
CA SER A 167 0.20 -24.35 32.79
C SER A 167 -0.71 -23.41 31.99
N LEU A 168 -0.79 -23.61 30.68
CA LEU A 168 -1.66 -22.83 29.79
C LEU A 168 -3.15 -23.07 30.10
N LYS A 169 -3.56 -24.33 30.30
CA LYS A 169 -4.93 -24.71 30.71
C LYS A 169 -5.30 -24.10 32.05
N LYS A 170 -4.40 -24.15 33.02
CA LYS A 170 -4.60 -23.51 34.33
C LYS A 170 -4.83 -22.00 34.19
N ALA A 171 -3.96 -21.31 33.44
CA ALA A 171 -4.10 -19.87 33.22
C ALA A 171 -5.34 -19.49 32.39
N ALA A 172 -5.89 -20.43 31.60
CA ALA A 172 -7.14 -20.25 30.87
C ALA A 172 -8.37 -20.24 31.78
N GLU A 173 -8.31 -20.88 32.94
CA GLU A 173 -9.40 -21.01 33.91
C GLU A 173 -9.25 -20.05 35.09
N GLU A 174 -8.02 -19.71 35.48
CA GLU A 174 -7.76 -18.81 36.61
C GLU A 174 -8.12 -17.35 36.29
N PRO A 175 -8.91 -16.67 37.14
CA PRO A 175 -9.23 -15.26 36.96
C PRO A 175 -7.97 -14.40 37.12
N LEU A 176 -7.94 -13.23 36.49
CA LEU A 176 -6.80 -12.30 36.56
C LEU A 176 -6.55 -11.81 37.99
N TYR A 177 -7.61 -11.64 38.77
CA TYR A 177 -7.59 -11.37 40.20
C TYR A 177 -8.88 -11.92 40.84
N ASP A 178 -8.98 -11.86 42.16
CA ASP A 178 -10.09 -12.45 42.92
C ASP A 178 -11.48 -11.94 42.46
N GLU A 179 -12.42 -12.87 42.20
CA GLU A 179 -13.81 -12.55 41.81
C GLU A 179 -14.54 -11.72 42.88
N SER A 180 -14.28 -11.97 44.17
CA SER A 180 -14.87 -11.21 45.28
C SER A 180 -14.41 -9.75 45.31
N LYS A 181 -13.27 -9.44 44.68
CA LYS A 181 -12.75 -8.09 44.49
C LYS A 181 -13.21 -7.46 43.17
N GLY A 182 -14.17 -8.09 42.47
CA GLY A 182 -14.83 -7.57 41.28
C GLY A 182 -14.26 -8.05 39.94
N CYS A 183 -13.46 -9.12 39.90
CA CYS A 183 -13.03 -9.72 38.63
C CYS A 183 -14.18 -10.50 38.01
N THR A 184 -14.50 -10.26 36.74
CA THR A 184 -15.49 -11.09 36.03
C THR A 184 -14.83 -12.39 35.58
N LYS A 185 -15.60 -13.48 35.56
CA LYS A 185 -15.15 -14.80 35.06
C LYS A 185 -14.65 -14.79 33.61
N GLU A 186 -14.97 -13.73 32.87
CA GLU A 186 -14.47 -13.55 31.51
C GLU A 186 -13.00 -13.18 31.48
N PHE A 187 -12.46 -12.44 32.47
CA PHE A 187 -11.06 -11.99 32.47
C PHE A 187 -10.15 -13.00 33.17
N THR A 188 -9.81 -14.07 32.46
CA THR A 188 -8.79 -15.03 32.91
C THR A 188 -7.38 -14.51 32.66
N THR A 189 -6.40 -15.09 33.35
CA THR A 189 -4.98 -14.74 33.20
C THR A 189 -4.56 -14.85 31.74
N LEU A 190 -4.83 -15.98 31.08
CA LEU A 190 -4.47 -16.19 29.68
C LEU A 190 -5.17 -15.19 28.74
N ARG A 191 -6.47 -14.95 28.92
CA ARG A 191 -7.23 -13.97 28.08
C ARG A 191 -6.60 -12.58 28.18
N SER A 192 -6.21 -12.18 29.39
CA SER A 192 -5.64 -10.85 29.65
C SER A 192 -4.24 -10.72 29.03
N VAL A 193 -3.39 -11.75 29.18
CA VAL A 193 -2.05 -11.79 28.56
C VAL A 193 -2.14 -11.73 27.03
N LEU A 194 -3.05 -12.51 26.43
CA LEU A 194 -3.26 -12.49 24.98
C LEU A 194 -3.69 -11.09 24.50
N LYS A 195 -4.66 -10.45 25.16
CA LYS A 195 -5.08 -9.07 24.80
C LYS A 195 -3.95 -8.05 24.93
N LEU A 196 -3.09 -8.17 25.94
CA LEU A 196 -1.95 -7.27 26.14
C LEU A 196 -0.86 -7.50 25.07
N LEU A 197 -0.53 -8.75 24.75
CA LEU A 197 0.42 -9.08 23.68
C LEU A 197 -0.09 -8.65 22.30
N MET A 198 -1.40 -8.77 22.04
CA MET A 198 -2.03 -8.22 20.83
C MET A 198 -1.85 -6.71 20.75
N LEU A 199 -2.04 -5.99 21.86
CA LEU A 199 -1.85 -4.53 21.91
C LEU A 199 -0.39 -4.17 21.62
N LYS A 200 0.54 -4.89 22.26
CA LYS A 200 1.99 -4.72 22.01
C LYS A 200 2.32 -4.89 20.52
N ALA A 201 1.86 -5.99 19.92
CA ALA A 201 2.12 -6.31 18.51
C ALA A 201 1.46 -5.30 17.56
N LYS A 202 0.21 -4.93 17.82
CA LYS A 202 -0.57 -4.02 16.97
C LYS A 202 0.00 -2.60 16.93
N TYR A 203 0.57 -2.11 18.03
CA TYR A 203 1.06 -0.74 18.15
C TYR A 203 2.59 -0.63 18.21
N GLY A 204 3.33 -1.73 18.02
CA GLY A 204 4.80 -1.72 18.02
C GLY A 204 5.39 -1.24 19.36
N VAL A 205 4.77 -1.60 20.49
CA VAL A 205 5.25 -1.18 21.82
C VAL A 205 6.57 -1.89 22.12
N SER A 206 7.62 -1.15 22.48
CA SER A 206 8.92 -1.72 22.88
C SER A 206 8.79 -2.62 24.12
N ASP A 207 9.72 -3.55 24.34
CA ASP A 207 9.69 -4.42 25.53
C ASP A 207 9.75 -3.60 26.83
N ALA A 208 10.68 -2.65 26.93
CA ALA A 208 10.75 -1.72 28.05
C ALA A 208 9.44 -0.92 28.26
N GLY A 209 8.80 -0.48 27.18
CA GLY A 209 7.51 0.22 27.25
C GLY A 209 6.38 -0.70 27.71
N PHE A 210 6.38 -1.96 27.28
CA PHE A 210 5.40 -2.96 27.67
C PHE A 210 5.58 -3.41 29.11
N ASP A 211 6.81 -3.57 29.58
CA ASP A 211 7.13 -3.92 30.98
C ASP A 211 6.65 -2.82 31.94
N ALA A 212 6.94 -1.56 31.61
CA ALA A 212 6.43 -0.41 32.35
C ALA A 212 4.89 -0.39 32.36
N PHE A 213 4.26 -0.72 31.23
CA PHE A 213 2.81 -0.79 31.11
C PHE A 213 2.21 -1.92 31.97
N LEU A 214 2.80 -3.12 31.95
CA LEU A 214 2.40 -4.25 32.78
C LEU A 214 2.50 -3.92 34.27
N SER A 215 3.59 -3.26 34.69
CA SER A 215 3.77 -2.81 36.07
C SER A 215 2.66 -1.84 36.51
N ILE A 216 2.29 -0.88 35.66
CA ILE A 216 1.20 0.07 35.95
C ILE A 216 -0.13 -0.66 36.10
N ILE A 217 -0.44 -1.61 35.21
CA ILE A 217 -1.68 -2.40 35.29
C ILE A 217 -1.71 -3.22 36.59
N ALA A 218 -0.60 -3.88 36.93
CA ALA A 218 -0.49 -4.67 38.16
C ALA A 218 -0.73 -3.83 39.43
N ASP A 219 -0.33 -2.54 39.41
CA ASP A 219 -0.56 -1.61 40.50
C ASP A 219 -1.98 -1.02 40.54
N MET A 220 -2.64 -0.89 39.39
CA MET A 220 -4.03 -0.42 39.31
C MET A 220 -5.06 -1.48 39.76
N LEU A 221 -4.72 -2.76 39.64
CA LEU A 221 -5.60 -3.87 40.03
C LEU A 221 -5.49 -4.18 41.53
N PRO A 222 -6.51 -4.84 42.13
CA PRO A 222 -6.43 -5.29 43.51
C PRO A 222 -5.15 -6.10 43.78
N LYS A 223 -4.56 -5.91 44.97
CA LYS A 223 -3.37 -6.64 45.38
C LYS A 223 -3.68 -8.14 45.47
N GLU A 224 -2.69 -8.93 45.04
CA GLU A 224 -2.80 -10.32 44.58
C GLU A 224 -3.54 -10.42 43.24
N ASN A 225 -2.78 -10.29 42.15
CA ASN A 225 -3.25 -10.46 40.78
C ASN A 225 -2.20 -11.22 39.94
N ASN A 226 -2.65 -11.77 38.82
CA ASN A 226 -1.90 -12.64 37.92
C ASN A 226 -1.36 -11.91 36.67
N VAL A 227 -1.23 -10.57 36.72
CA VAL A 227 -0.61 -9.81 35.61
C VAL A 227 0.86 -10.25 35.49
N PRO A 228 1.36 -10.55 34.27
CA PRO A 228 2.77 -10.90 34.10
C PRO A 228 3.70 -9.79 34.56
N ALA A 229 4.81 -10.15 35.19
CA ALA A 229 5.78 -9.18 35.69
C ALA A 229 6.48 -8.39 34.56
N ASN A 230 6.66 -9.02 33.40
CA ASN A 230 7.32 -8.42 32.23
C ASN A 230 6.93 -9.16 30.94
N THR A 231 7.47 -8.67 29.82
CA THR A 231 7.28 -9.21 28.47
C THR A 231 7.67 -10.68 28.39
N TYR A 232 8.78 -11.06 29.03
CA TYR A 232 9.26 -12.44 29.04
C TYR A 232 8.23 -13.39 29.65
N TYR A 233 7.69 -13.09 30.83
CA TYR A 233 6.68 -13.94 31.47
C TYR A 233 5.38 -14.01 30.67
N ALA A 234 4.98 -12.90 30.04
CA ALA A 234 3.83 -12.87 29.14
C ALA A 234 4.03 -13.82 27.93
N LYS A 235 5.18 -13.74 27.26
CA LYS A 235 5.53 -14.60 26.12
C LYS A 235 5.75 -16.05 26.54
N LYS A 236 6.36 -16.30 27.71
CA LYS A 236 6.57 -17.64 28.28
C LYS A 236 5.25 -18.36 28.50
N LEU A 237 4.22 -17.65 28.95
CA LEU A 237 2.88 -18.23 29.13
C LEU A 237 2.33 -18.79 27.82
N ILE A 238 2.48 -18.06 26.71
CA ILE A 238 1.99 -18.47 25.37
C ILE A 238 3.01 -19.30 24.58
N SER A 239 4.22 -19.50 25.11
CA SER A 239 5.26 -20.31 24.46
C SER A 239 4.82 -21.73 24.09
N PRO A 240 3.84 -22.39 24.76
CA PRO A 240 3.27 -23.66 24.32
C PRO A 240 2.38 -23.58 23.07
N LEU A 241 2.06 -22.37 22.57
CA LEU A 241 1.28 -22.14 21.34
C LEU A 241 2.15 -21.78 20.11
N THR A 242 3.43 -21.41 20.30
CA THR A 242 4.37 -21.10 19.20
C THR A 242 4.56 -22.25 18.19
N MET A 243 4.79 -21.94 16.92
CA MET A 243 5.17 -22.96 15.92
C MET A 243 6.69 -23.13 15.85
N GLY A 244 7.14 -24.23 15.26
CA GLY A 244 8.55 -24.52 15.07
C GLY A 244 9.27 -23.43 14.26
N VAL A 245 10.49 -23.09 14.71
CA VAL A 245 11.44 -22.25 13.98
C VAL A 245 12.81 -22.93 14.07
N GLU A 246 13.50 -23.00 12.94
CA GLU A 246 14.86 -23.52 12.85
C GLU A 246 15.84 -22.38 12.59
N LYS A 247 16.87 -22.27 13.43
CA LYS A 247 17.99 -21.36 13.22
C LYS A 247 19.14 -22.10 12.55
N ILE A 248 19.33 -21.88 11.25
CA ILE A 248 20.32 -22.57 10.44
C ILE A 248 21.54 -21.67 10.22
N HIS A 249 22.74 -22.18 10.54
CA HIS A 249 23.98 -21.46 10.25
C HIS A 249 24.27 -21.53 8.75
N ALA A 250 24.69 -20.42 8.16
CA ALA A 250 25.04 -20.35 6.75
C ALA A 250 26.51 -19.95 6.57
N CYS A 251 27.12 -20.38 5.47
CA CYS A 251 28.41 -19.84 5.09
C CYS A 251 28.26 -18.35 4.74
N ARG A 252 29.12 -17.47 5.30
CA ARG A 252 29.10 -16.02 4.96
C ARG A 252 29.33 -15.70 3.48
N ASN A 253 29.90 -16.64 2.74
CA ASN A 253 30.05 -16.55 1.28
C ASN A 253 28.94 -17.31 0.54
N HIS A 254 27.85 -17.69 1.20
CA HIS A 254 26.63 -18.27 0.63
C HIS A 254 26.86 -19.59 -0.13
N CYS A 255 27.85 -20.38 0.30
CA CYS A 255 28.24 -21.61 -0.41
C CYS A 255 27.38 -22.83 -0.04
N ILE A 256 26.97 -22.90 1.23
CA ILE A 256 26.25 -23.99 1.87
C ILE A 256 25.47 -23.46 3.08
N LEU A 257 24.48 -24.24 3.52
CA LEU A 257 23.92 -24.22 4.86
C LEU A 257 24.62 -25.31 5.70
N TYR A 258 24.96 -25.02 6.95
CA TYR A 258 25.50 -26.01 7.89
C TYR A 258 24.36 -26.84 8.50
N ARG A 259 23.77 -27.69 7.66
CA ARG A 259 22.65 -28.59 7.97
C ARG A 259 22.85 -29.94 7.29
N GLY A 260 22.00 -30.92 7.61
CA GLY A 260 22.10 -32.28 7.08
C GLY A 260 23.38 -33.01 7.53
N ASP A 261 23.47 -34.29 7.17
CA ASP A 261 24.57 -35.15 7.65
C ASP A 261 25.94 -34.72 7.11
N ASP A 262 25.98 -34.10 5.93
CA ASP A 262 27.23 -33.71 5.27
C ASP A 262 27.86 -32.42 5.84
N TYR A 263 27.06 -31.50 6.39
CA TYR A 263 27.55 -30.15 6.75
C TYR A 263 27.25 -29.70 8.19
N LYS A 264 26.33 -30.35 8.91
CA LYS A 264 25.88 -29.89 10.24
C LYS A 264 27.02 -29.74 11.26
N ASP A 265 27.98 -30.64 11.24
CA ASP A 265 29.07 -30.69 12.24
C ASP A 265 30.35 -29.99 11.77
N LEU A 266 30.35 -29.42 10.57
CA LEU A 266 31.51 -28.69 10.06
C LEU A 266 31.66 -27.33 10.77
N GLU A 267 32.90 -26.99 11.11
CA GLU A 267 33.27 -25.67 11.65
C GLU A 267 33.78 -24.70 10.57
N SER A 268 34.00 -25.19 9.34
CA SER A 268 34.41 -24.38 8.20
C SER A 268 33.77 -24.87 6.90
N CYS A 269 33.63 -23.96 5.94
CA CYS A 269 32.96 -24.24 4.69
C CYS A 269 33.86 -25.08 3.76
N PRO A 270 33.44 -26.28 3.31
CA PRO A 270 34.25 -27.14 2.46
C PRO A 270 34.47 -26.58 1.05
N LYS A 271 33.66 -25.59 0.63
CA LYS A 271 33.73 -24.97 -0.71
C LYS A 271 34.62 -23.72 -0.77
N CYS A 272 34.73 -22.94 0.31
CA CYS A 272 35.51 -21.69 0.31
C CYS A 272 36.48 -21.53 1.49
N GLY A 273 36.52 -22.47 2.43
CA GLY A 273 37.39 -22.45 3.61
C GLY A 273 36.99 -21.44 4.68
N ALA A 274 35.93 -20.63 4.48
CA ALA A 274 35.51 -19.65 5.46
C ALA A 274 34.98 -20.33 6.73
N SER A 275 35.36 -19.80 7.90
CA SER A 275 34.85 -20.23 9.20
C SER A 275 33.32 -20.12 9.26
N ARG A 276 32.69 -21.06 9.97
CA ARG A 276 31.28 -21.01 10.36
C ARG A 276 31.00 -19.89 11.35
N TYR A 277 31.99 -19.50 12.15
CA TYR A 277 31.86 -18.57 13.26
C TYR A 277 32.52 -17.22 12.96
N LYS A 278 32.05 -16.17 13.64
CA LYS A 278 32.67 -14.84 13.61
C LYS A 278 34.05 -14.88 14.27
N THR A 279 34.96 -14.08 13.74
CA THR A 279 36.34 -13.88 14.22
C THR A 279 36.51 -12.48 14.80
N ASN A 280 37.55 -12.25 15.63
CA ASN A 280 37.91 -10.92 16.13
C ASN A 280 38.05 -9.86 15.02
N LYS A 281 38.47 -10.28 13.81
CA LYS A 281 38.60 -9.40 12.65
C LYS A 281 37.25 -8.92 12.11
N ASP A 282 36.22 -9.77 12.17
CA ASP A 282 34.87 -9.42 11.72
C ASP A 282 34.27 -8.33 12.61
N TYR A 283 34.57 -8.35 13.90
CA TYR A 283 34.14 -7.30 14.83
C TYR A 283 34.80 -5.95 14.53
N ARG A 284 36.11 -5.93 14.20
CA ARG A 284 36.82 -4.71 13.78
C ARG A 284 36.28 -4.14 12.46
N GLU A 285 35.91 -4.99 11.50
CA GLU A 285 35.29 -4.57 10.22
C GLU A 285 33.84 -4.09 10.41
N ASP A 286 33.07 -4.70 11.33
CA ASP A 286 31.73 -4.25 11.72
C ASP A 286 31.79 -2.86 12.42
N GLU A 287 32.77 -2.61 13.31
CA GLU A 287 33.00 -1.28 13.94
C GLU A 287 33.47 -0.21 12.94
N GLU A 288 34.36 -0.55 11.99
CA GLU A 288 34.79 0.38 10.93
C GLU A 288 33.64 0.71 9.96
N CYS A 289 32.74 -0.25 9.67
CA CYS A 289 31.54 0.01 8.89
C CYS A 289 30.61 1.01 9.60
N VAL A 290 30.45 0.91 10.93
CA VAL A 290 29.68 1.86 11.74
C VAL A 290 30.38 3.22 11.83
N ALA A 291 31.71 3.26 11.97
CA ALA A 291 32.50 4.50 12.03
C ALA A 291 32.62 5.24 10.69
N SER A 292 32.51 4.54 9.56
CA SER A 292 32.57 5.14 8.22
C SER A 292 31.31 5.96 7.84
N VAL A 293 30.25 5.87 8.65
CA VAL A 293 29.00 6.64 8.50
C VAL A 293 29.15 8.10 8.97
N SER A 294 30.17 8.41 9.79
CA SER A 294 30.32 9.73 10.43
C SER A 294 31.40 10.65 9.83
N LYS A 295 32.07 10.31 8.71
CA LYS A 295 33.01 11.25 8.06
C LYS A 295 32.87 11.33 6.53
N GLY A 296 32.37 12.49 6.08
CA GLY A 296 32.40 12.91 4.69
C GLY A 296 33.83 12.96 4.10
N LYS A 297 33.92 12.61 2.82
CA LYS A 297 35.13 12.58 1.97
C LYS A 297 36.09 13.76 2.20
N LYS A 298 37.31 13.50 2.68
CA LYS A 298 38.49 14.30 2.34
C LYS A 298 39.71 13.43 2.00
N ARG A 299 40.12 13.58 0.73
CA ARG A 299 41.44 13.43 0.12
C ARG A 299 42.38 12.30 0.58
N LYS A 300 42.62 11.36 -0.35
CA LYS A 300 43.90 10.66 -0.51
C LYS A 300 45.02 11.68 -0.74
N LYS A 301 46.01 11.74 0.15
CA LYS A 301 47.40 12.09 -0.23
C LYS A 301 48.41 11.54 0.80
N ALA A 302 49.31 10.73 0.27
CA ALA A 302 50.69 10.48 0.70
C ALA A 302 51.00 10.38 2.20
N GLN A 303 51.32 9.16 2.66
CA GLN A 303 52.60 8.94 3.33
C GLN A 303 53.02 7.48 3.21
N LYS A 304 54.17 7.30 2.56
CA LYS A 304 54.90 6.05 2.41
C LYS A 304 56.17 6.20 3.26
N LYS A 305 56.47 5.16 4.04
CA LYS A 305 57.73 4.83 4.74
C LYS A 305 58.10 5.65 5.97
N THR A 306 58.10 4.95 7.11
CA THR A 306 59.21 4.52 8.00
C THR A 306 58.51 3.74 9.13
N SER A 307 59.01 2.72 9.81
CA SER A 307 60.18 1.86 9.77
C SER A 307 59.92 0.79 10.85
N LYS A 308 60.25 -0.48 10.59
CA LYS A 308 60.39 -1.60 11.54
C LYS A 308 60.46 -1.21 13.04
N SER A 309 59.59 -1.80 13.84
CA SER A 309 59.98 -2.30 15.17
C SER A 309 59.33 -3.66 15.41
N THR A 310 60.19 -4.58 15.81
CA THR A 310 59.93 -5.96 16.20
C THR A 310 59.22 -5.97 17.55
N SER A 311 58.01 -6.54 17.63
CA SER A 311 57.45 -7.01 18.90
C SER A 311 56.64 -8.28 18.67
N LYS A 312 57.02 -9.29 19.44
CA LYS A 312 56.51 -10.66 19.53
C LYS A 312 55.01 -10.78 19.25
N GLU A 313 54.66 -11.66 18.31
CA GLU A 313 53.32 -12.24 18.18
C GLU A 313 52.94 -12.88 19.52
N LYS A 314 52.12 -12.19 20.31
CA LYS A 314 51.22 -12.86 21.24
C LYS A 314 50.06 -13.35 20.39
N GLU A 315 49.80 -14.66 20.38
CA GLU A 315 48.57 -15.22 19.84
C GLU A 315 47.39 -14.48 20.49
N GLU A 316 46.77 -13.57 19.73
CA GLU A 316 45.58 -12.86 20.15
C GLU A 316 44.44 -13.88 20.09
N VAL A 317 44.04 -14.41 21.25
CA VAL A 317 42.96 -15.40 21.37
C VAL A 317 41.69 -14.84 20.71
N ASP A 318 41.14 -15.58 19.75
CA ASP A 318 39.89 -15.20 19.07
C ASP A 318 38.69 -15.43 20.00
N TYR A 319 38.41 -14.44 20.85
CA TYR A 319 37.36 -14.43 21.85
C TYR A 319 35.97 -14.73 21.27
N TYR A 320 35.70 -14.28 20.03
CA TYR A 320 34.41 -14.49 19.38
C TYR A 320 34.29 -15.86 18.72
N ALA A 321 35.39 -16.41 18.19
CA ALA A 321 35.41 -17.80 17.74
C ALA A 321 35.20 -18.79 18.91
N LEU A 322 35.73 -18.47 20.10
CA LEU A 322 35.49 -19.25 21.33
C LEU A 322 34.02 -19.26 21.76
N LYS A 323 33.29 -18.16 21.54
CA LYS A 323 31.83 -18.08 21.81
C LYS A 323 30.96 -18.76 20.74
N LYS A 324 31.56 -19.33 19.68
CA LYS A 324 30.87 -20.00 18.57
C LYS A 324 29.68 -19.21 17.99
N ILE A 325 29.83 -17.89 17.87
CA ILE A 325 28.80 -17.03 17.27
C ILE A 325 28.79 -17.23 15.75
N PRO A 326 27.66 -17.62 15.12
CA PRO A 326 27.62 -17.88 13.68
C PRO A 326 27.93 -16.63 12.85
N ALA A 327 28.68 -16.83 11.77
CA ALA A 327 29.04 -15.76 10.83
C ALA A 327 27.86 -15.26 9.98
N LEU A 328 26.90 -16.14 9.69
CA LEU A 328 25.65 -15.83 8.98
C LEU A 328 24.58 -16.82 9.45
N VAL A 329 23.34 -16.36 9.54
CA VAL A 329 22.18 -17.15 9.98
C VAL A 329 21.05 -17.01 8.98
N MET A 330 20.31 -18.09 8.81
CA MET A 330 18.99 -18.10 8.19
C MET A 330 18.00 -18.67 9.19
N TRP A 331 16.81 -18.09 9.24
CA TRP A 331 15.69 -18.61 10.01
C TRP A 331 14.76 -19.33 9.06
N TYR A 332 14.46 -20.59 9.34
CA TYR A 332 13.53 -21.42 8.59
C TYR A 332 12.28 -21.71 9.42
N LEU A 333 11.12 -21.52 8.81
CA LEU A 333 9.81 -21.61 9.41
C LEU A 333 9.04 -22.70 8.64
N PRO A 334 8.99 -23.94 9.15
CA PRO A 334 8.42 -25.08 8.44
C PRO A 334 6.97 -24.82 7.99
N VAL A 335 6.67 -25.10 6.72
CA VAL A 335 5.36 -24.77 6.14
C VAL A 335 4.29 -25.75 6.61
N VAL A 336 4.67 -27.01 6.79
CA VAL A 336 3.75 -28.09 7.20
C VAL A 336 3.09 -27.79 8.56
N ASP A 337 3.84 -27.24 9.52
CA ASP A 337 3.30 -26.89 10.85
C ASP A 337 2.23 -25.80 10.76
N ARG A 338 2.44 -24.80 9.91
CA ARG A 338 1.49 -23.71 9.67
C ARG A 338 0.22 -24.20 9.00
N LEU A 339 0.35 -25.12 8.04
CA LEU A 339 -0.79 -25.77 7.41
C LEU A 339 -1.60 -26.61 8.41
N ARG A 340 -0.95 -27.34 9.34
CA ARG A 340 -1.65 -28.05 10.42
C ARG A 340 -2.51 -27.11 11.25
N CYS A 341 -2.00 -25.94 11.61
CA CYS A 341 -2.76 -24.95 12.37
C CYS A 341 -3.98 -24.43 11.62
N LEU A 342 -3.86 -24.18 10.31
CA LEU A 342 -4.99 -23.75 9.48
C LEU A 342 -6.09 -24.83 9.41
N PHE A 343 -5.72 -26.10 9.21
CA PHE A 343 -6.70 -27.20 9.16
C PHE A 343 -7.27 -27.59 10.53
N ALA A 344 -6.58 -27.25 11.63
CA ALA A 344 -7.07 -27.41 12.99
C ALA A 344 -8.11 -26.35 13.41
N ASN A 345 -8.24 -25.26 12.65
CA ASN A 345 -9.30 -24.27 12.83
C ASN A 345 -10.45 -24.58 11.86
N PRO A 346 -11.69 -24.81 12.33
CA PRO A 346 -12.79 -25.21 11.45
C PRO A 346 -13.19 -24.14 10.42
N GLU A 347 -13.06 -22.85 10.73
CA GLU A 347 -13.38 -21.80 9.76
C GLU A 347 -12.27 -21.66 8.70
N ASP A 348 -11.00 -21.67 9.13
CA ASP A 348 -9.88 -21.63 8.20
C ASP A 348 -9.88 -22.89 7.31
N ALA A 349 -10.09 -24.09 7.87
CA ALA A 349 -10.19 -25.34 7.14
C ALA A 349 -11.32 -25.32 6.08
N ARG A 350 -12.49 -24.74 6.41
CA ARG A 350 -13.58 -24.53 5.44
C ARG A 350 -13.11 -23.66 4.27
N LEU A 351 -12.51 -22.51 4.57
CA LEU A 351 -12.00 -21.54 3.59
C LEU A 351 -10.87 -22.11 2.71
N MET A 352 -10.05 -23.04 3.23
CA MET A 352 -9.00 -23.73 2.47
C MET A 352 -9.53 -24.60 1.31
N SER A 353 -10.85 -24.77 1.20
CA SER A 353 -11.50 -25.42 0.06
C SER A 353 -12.50 -24.52 -0.69
N TRP A 354 -12.46 -23.19 -0.43
CA TRP A 354 -13.41 -22.22 -0.99
C TRP A 354 -13.44 -22.20 -2.53
N HIS A 355 -12.29 -22.28 -3.18
CA HIS A 355 -12.20 -22.25 -4.65
C HIS A 355 -12.91 -23.42 -5.35
N ALA A 356 -13.35 -24.44 -4.61
CA ALA A 356 -14.07 -25.59 -5.10
C ALA A 356 -15.51 -25.69 -4.54
N SER A 357 -15.97 -24.68 -3.80
CA SER A 357 -17.33 -24.64 -3.25
C SER A 357 -18.28 -23.85 -4.17
N ASP A 358 -19.58 -23.97 -3.92
CA ASP A 358 -20.62 -23.22 -4.65
C ASP A 358 -20.54 -21.70 -4.41
N GLU A 359 -19.76 -21.24 -3.41
CA GLU A 359 -19.51 -19.81 -3.17
C GLU A 359 -18.59 -19.20 -4.26
N HIS A 360 -17.79 -20.02 -4.94
CA HIS A 360 -16.98 -19.58 -6.07
C HIS A 360 -17.87 -19.47 -7.33
N LYS A 361 -18.25 -18.23 -7.67
CA LYS A 361 -19.10 -17.94 -8.84
C LYS A 361 -18.42 -18.40 -10.13
N ASN A 362 -19.00 -19.40 -10.79
CA ASN A 362 -18.50 -19.97 -12.05
C ASN A 362 -19.26 -19.38 -13.26
N ASP A 363 -19.10 -18.07 -13.48
CA ASP A 363 -19.82 -17.29 -14.50
C ASP A 363 -19.02 -17.08 -15.81
N GLY A 364 -17.94 -17.85 -15.99
CA GLY A 364 -17.04 -17.73 -17.14
C GLY A 364 -16.09 -16.53 -17.09
N LYS A 365 -16.12 -15.70 -16.04
CA LYS A 365 -15.20 -14.57 -15.84
C LYS A 365 -13.95 -14.99 -15.05
N LEU A 366 -12.90 -14.17 -15.13
CA LEU A 366 -11.71 -14.31 -14.31
C LEU A 366 -11.88 -13.48 -13.03
N ARG A 367 -11.96 -14.15 -11.88
CA ARG A 367 -12.14 -13.55 -10.53
C ARG A 367 -11.06 -14.00 -9.55
N HIS A 368 -10.45 -15.15 -9.81
CA HIS A 368 -9.52 -15.84 -8.92
C HIS A 368 -8.49 -16.64 -9.76
N PRO A 369 -7.30 -17.01 -9.22
CA PRO A 369 -6.34 -17.82 -9.96
C PRO A 369 -6.85 -19.19 -10.37
N ALA A 370 -7.86 -19.73 -9.67
CA ALA A 370 -8.55 -20.95 -10.06
C ALA A 370 -9.29 -20.84 -11.42
N ASP A 371 -9.65 -19.62 -11.82
CA ASP A 371 -10.20 -19.35 -13.15
C ASP A 371 -9.07 -19.26 -14.21
N GLY A 372 -7.81 -19.10 -13.81
CA GLY A 372 -6.70 -19.01 -14.75
C GLY A 372 -6.51 -20.30 -15.56
N LYS A 373 -6.13 -20.16 -16.83
CA LYS A 373 -5.82 -21.29 -17.71
C LYS A 373 -4.75 -22.22 -17.13
N GLN A 374 -3.73 -21.69 -16.45
CA GLN A 374 -2.67 -22.51 -15.86
C GLN A 374 -3.21 -23.41 -14.74
N TRP A 375 -4.19 -22.96 -13.96
CA TRP A 375 -4.80 -23.78 -12.92
C TRP A 375 -5.61 -24.92 -13.54
N GLN A 376 -6.37 -24.62 -14.58
CA GLN A 376 -7.17 -25.58 -15.34
C GLN A 376 -6.26 -26.64 -16.00
N ASP A 377 -5.25 -26.19 -16.74
CA ASP A 377 -4.28 -27.07 -17.39
C ASP A 377 -3.52 -27.93 -16.36
N PHE A 378 -3.18 -27.38 -15.19
CA PHE A 378 -2.56 -28.15 -14.12
C PHE A 378 -3.51 -29.24 -13.57
N ASN A 379 -4.77 -28.90 -13.35
CA ASN A 379 -5.77 -29.85 -12.87
C ASN A 379 -6.01 -30.98 -13.87
N ASP A 380 -6.09 -30.65 -15.16
CA ASP A 380 -6.29 -31.64 -16.22
C ASP A 380 -5.13 -32.65 -16.30
N ASN A 381 -3.90 -32.17 -16.06
CA ASN A 381 -2.69 -32.98 -16.09
C ASN A 381 -2.44 -33.77 -14.77
N HIS A 382 -2.98 -33.31 -13.63
CA HIS A 382 -2.77 -33.89 -12.30
C HIS A 382 -4.09 -34.09 -11.55
N ARG A 383 -4.95 -34.95 -12.09
CA ARG A 383 -6.29 -35.22 -11.51
C ARG A 383 -6.24 -35.73 -10.08
N ASP A 384 -5.28 -36.59 -9.77
CA ASP A 384 -5.03 -37.12 -8.42
C ASP A 384 -4.72 -36.02 -7.39
N PHE A 385 -4.13 -34.91 -7.83
CA PHE A 385 -3.95 -33.71 -7.01
C PHE A 385 -5.22 -32.84 -6.98
N ALA A 386 -5.89 -32.68 -8.12
CA ALA A 386 -7.04 -31.79 -8.28
C ALA A 386 -8.32 -32.30 -7.59
N ASP A 387 -8.53 -33.62 -7.55
CA ASP A 387 -9.71 -34.26 -6.96
C ASP A 387 -9.81 -34.04 -5.45
N GLU A 388 -8.69 -33.71 -4.79
CA GLU A 388 -8.66 -33.31 -3.39
C GLU A 388 -8.63 -31.78 -3.26
N PRO A 389 -9.77 -31.10 -3.03
CA PRO A 389 -9.85 -29.64 -2.99
C PRO A 389 -9.11 -29.01 -1.81
N ARG A 390 -8.69 -29.79 -0.81
CA ARG A 390 -7.87 -29.29 0.30
C ARG A 390 -6.39 -29.17 -0.05
N ASN A 391 -5.95 -29.74 -1.18
CA ASN A 391 -4.58 -29.60 -1.64
C ASN A 391 -4.23 -28.15 -1.97
N VAL A 392 -3.06 -27.70 -1.51
CA VAL A 392 -2.72 -26.27 -1.44
C VAL A 392 -1.91 -25.81 -2.64
N ARG A 393 -2.27 -24.64 -3.18
CA ARG A 393 -1.48 -23.95 -4.20
C ARG A 393 -0.90 -22.67 -3.62
N PHE A 394 0.42 -22.52 -3.72
CA PHE A 394 1.14 -21.37 -3.19
C PHE A 394 1.69 -20.46 -4.30
N ALA A 395 1.67 -19.16 -4.07
CA ALA A 395 2.57 -18.24 -4.74
C ALA A 395 3.74 -17.85 -3.83
N LEU A 396 4.95 -17.77 -4.38
CA LEU A 396 6.19 -17.45 -3.65
C LEU A 396 6.71 -16.05 -4.00
N SER A 397 7.08 -15.26 -3.00
CA SER A 397 7.73 -13.96 -3.19
C SER A 397 8.97 -13.79 -2.32
N THR A 398 9.97 -13.07 -2.81
CA THR A 398 11.16 -12.67 -2.07
C THR A 398 11.73 -11.36 -2.61
N ASP A 399 12.19 -10.48 -1.72
CA ASP A 399 12.92 -9.27 -2.08
C ASP A 399 13.83 -8.83 -0.90
N GLY A 400 14.76 -7.93 -1.16
CA GLY A 400 15.64 -7.36 -0.15
C GLY A 400 14.99 -6.19 0.60
N MET A 401 14.95 -6.29 1.92
CA MET A 401 14.52 -5.22 2.82
C MET A 401 15.66 -4.71 3.71
N ASN A 402 15.61 -3.44 4.10
CA ASN A 402 16.57 -2.83 5.01
C ASN A 402 15.91 -2.62 6.39
N PRO A 403 16.34 -3.35 7.44
CA PRO A 403 15.71 -3.33 8.76
C PRO A 403 15.94 -2.02 9.54
N PHE A 404 16.78 -1.11 9.05
CA PHE A 404 17.22 0.06 9.79
C PHE A 404 16.59 1.37 9.33
N ALA A 405 15.75 1.34 8.29
CA ALA A 405 15.11 2.52 7.66
C ALA A 405 16.09 3.65 7.22
N GLU A 406 17.40 3.45 7.30
CA GLU A 406 18.43 4.41 6.94
C GLU A 406 18.88 4.22 5.49
N ARG A 407 18.77 5.28 4.69
CA ARG A 407 19.22 5.33 3.28
C ARG A 407 20.74 5.08 3.09
N SER A 408 21.53 5.13 4.16
CA SER A 408 22.99 4.93 4.17
C SER A 408 23.43 3.49 4.50
N SER A 409 22.54 2.65 5.05
CA SER A 409 22.91 1.28 5.40
C SER A 409 23.01 0.38 4.16
N LYS A 410 24.07 -0.44 4.11
CA LYS A 410 24.27 -1.47 3.07
C LYS A 410 23.61 -2.80 3.42
N HIS A 411 22.94 -2.89 4.58
CA HIS A 411 22.33 -4.12 5.07
C HIS A 411 21.11 -4.49 4.23
N SER A 412 21.02 -5.75 3.85
CA SER A 412 19.89 -6.31 3.10
C SER A 412 19.50 -7.66 3.68
N THR A 413 18.34 -7.69 4.33
CA THR A 413 17.65 -8.87 4.85
C THR A 413 16.69 -9.39 3.78
N TRP A 414 16.53 -10.70 3.63
CA TRP A 414 15.69 -11.28 2.58
C TRP A 414 14.68 -12.27 3.16
N PRO A 415 13.39 -11.91 3.24
CA PRO A 415 12.32 -12.86 3.53
C PRO A 415 11.91 -13.68 2.29
N VAL A 416 11.43 -14.90 2.51
CA VAL A 416 10.71 -15.72 1.54
C VAL A 416 9.30 -15.96 2.07
N ILE A 417 8.31 -15.53 1.29
CA ILE A 417 6.91 -15.44 1.69
C ILE A 417 6.06 -16.33 0.79
N LEU A 418 5.13 -17.08 1.36
CA LEU A 418 4.13 -17.86 0.62
C LEU A 418 2.73 -17.24 0.77
N THR A 419 1.97 -17.22 -0.31
CA THR A 419 0.55 -16.82 -0.35
C THR A 419 -0.30 -18.02 -0.72
N ILE A 420 -1.39 -18.26 0.03
CA ILE A 420 -2.28 -19.41 -0.17
C ILE A 420 -3.37 -19.06 -1.18
N TYR A 421 -3.36 -19.70 -2.35
CA TYR A 421 -4.33 -19.45 -3.43
C TYR A 421 -5.63 -20.26 -3.30
N ASN A 422 -5.78 -21.08 -2.27
CA ASN A 422 -7.03 -21.81 -2.04
C ASN A 422 -8.16 -20.92 -1.48
N LEU A 423 -7.75 -19.82 -0.84
CA LEU A 423 -8.61 -18.92 -0.09
C LEU A 423 -9.33 -17.93 -1.02
N PRO A 424 -10.45 -17.35 -0.58
CA PRO A 424 -11.14 -16.33 -1.35
C PRO A 424 -10.26 -15.10 -1.68
N PRO A 425 -10.52 -14.40 -2.81
CA PRO A 425 -9.75 -13.23 -3.23
C PRO A 425 -9.68 -12.09 -2.19
N TRP A 426 -10.65 -11.99 -1.29
CA TRP A 426 -10.66 -10.97 -0.23
C TRP A 426 -9.79 -11.33 0.99
N LEU A 427 -9.37 -12.59 1.13
CA LEU A 427 -8.55 -13.07 2.25
C LEU A 427 -7.12 -13.45 1.86
N MET A 428 -6.90 -14.03 0.69
CA MET A 428 -5.62 -14.66 0.33
C MET A 428 -4.39 -13.75 0.46
N GLN A 429 -4.54 -12.44 0.22
CA GLN A 429 -3.46 -11.44 0.34
C GLN A 429 -3.45 -10.69 1.68
N LYS A 430 -4.17 -11.18 2.69
CA LYS A 430 -4.18 -10.60 4.04
C LYS A 430 -3.03 -11.15 4.87
N ARG A 431 -2.56 -10.35 5.83
CA ARG A 431 -1.41 -10.68 6.69
C ARG A 431 -1.57 -12.02 7.40
N LYS A 432 -2.80 -12.38 7.81
CA LYS A 432 -3.10 -13.68 8.44
C LYS A 432 -2.74 -14.88 7.54
N TYR A 433 -2.92 -14.76 6.22
CA TYR A 433 -2.85 -15.88 5.27
C TYR A 433 -1.63 -15.84 4.34
N ILE A 434 -0.67 -14.96 4.64
CA ILE A 434 0.65 -14.96 4.02
C ILE A 434 1.67 -15.48 5.04
N LEU A 435 2.48 -16.44 4.64
CA LEU A 435 3.38 -17.17 5.53
C LEU A 435 4.81 -16.71 5.32
N LEU A 436 5.47 -16.23 6.37
CA LEU A 436 6.93 -16.11 6.37
C LEU A 436 7.52 -17.51 6.51
N THR A 437 8.36 -17.93 5.57
CA THR A 437 8.95 -19.29 5.53
C THR A 437 10.45 -19.29 5.72
N ILE A 438 11.14 -18.26 5.21
CA ILE A 438 12.58 -18.09 5.40
C ILE A 438 12.84 -16.61 5.70
N LEU A 439 13.77 -16.32 6.62
CA LEU A 439 14.37 -15.00 6.79
C LEU A 439 15.89 -15.12 6.76
N ILE A 440 16.51 -14.59 5.70
CA ILE A 440 17.96 -14.62 5.51
C ILE A 440 18.55 -13.33 6.10
N SER A 441 19.46 -13.47 7.06
CA SER A 441 20.13 -12.33 7.66
C SER A 441 21.04 -11.60 6.67
N GLY A 442 21.13 -10.29 6.82
CA GLY A 442 22.12 -9.47 6.08
C GLY A 442 23.56 -9.69 6.57
N PRO A 443 24.52 -8.85 6.13
CA PRO A 443 24.30 -7.56 5.47
C PRO A 443 24.21 -7.63 3.94
N THR A 444 24.56 -8.75 3.31
CA THR A 444 24.67 -8.81 1.85
C THR A 444 23.56 -9.62 1.20
N GLN A 445 23.00 -9.10 0.11
CA GLN A 445 22.03 -9.82 -0.70
C GLN A 445 22.53 -11.22 -1.13
N PRO A 446 21.64 -12.24 -1.19
CA PRO A 446 21.96 -13.56 -1.72
C PRO A 446 22.37 -13.55 -3.18
N GLY A 447 21.64 -12.80 -4.02
CA GLY A 447 21.81 -12.86 -5.47
C GLY A 447 21.58 -14.28 -5.98
N VAL A 448 22.33 -14.73 -6.98
CA VAL A 448 22.19 -16.07 -7.60
C VAL A 448 22.36 -17.23 -6.58
N ASP A 449 22.98 -16.97 -5.42
CA ASP A 449 23.13 -17.95 -4.34
C ASP A 449 21.84 -18.14 -3.50
N MET A 450 20.72 -17.48 -3.85
CA MET A 450 19.41 -17.65 -3.20
C MET A 450 18.98 -19.13 -3.11
N ASP A 451 19.32 -19.94 -4.12
CA ASP A 451 18.98 -21.36 -4.15
C ASP A 451 19.53 -22.14 -2.95
N VAL A 452 20.69 -21.74 -2.41
CA VAL A 452 21.26 -22.36 -1.20
C VAL A 452 20.34 -22.16 0.00
N PHE A 453 19.65 -21.02 0.08
CA PHE A 453 18.77 -20.68 1.18
C PHE A 453 17.36 -21.24 0.99
N LEU A 454 16.92 -21.45 -0.25
CA LEU A 454 15.61 -22.04 -0.56
C LEU A 454 15.55 -23.55 -0.32
N GLU A 455 16.70 -24.23 -0.21
CA GLU A 455 16.78 -25.68 -0.12
C GLU A 455 15.86 -26.33 0.94
N PRO A 456 15.79 -25.87 2.21
CA PRO A 456 14.88 -26.46 3.19
C PRO A 456 13.40 -26.36 2.79
N LEU A 457 13.00 -25.20 2.25
CA LEU A 457 11.63 -25.01 1.76
C LEU A 457 11.35 -25.93 0.57
N MET A 458 12.31 -26.14 -0.32
CA MET A 458 12.14 -27.02 -1.48
C MET A 458 12.04 -28.50 -1.09
N GLU A 459 12.71 -28.92 -0.02
CA GLU A 459 12.53 -30.27 0.56
C GLU A 459 11.10 -30.46 1.10
N ASP A 460 10.57 -29.49 1.85
CA ASP A 460 9.18 -29.51 2.31
C ASP A 460 8.19 -29.55 1.13
N MET A 461 8.41 -28.71 0.11
CA MET A 461 7.55 -28.71 -1.10
C MET A 461 7.64 -30.03 -1.87
N LYS A 462 8.81 -30.67 -1.91
CA LYS A 462 8.99 -31.99 -2.53
C LYS A 462 8.21 -33.07 -1.76
N ILE A 463 8.31 -33.09 -0.42
CA ILE A 463 7.54 -34.03 0.42
C ILE A 463 6.04 -33.81 0.21
N LEU A 464 5.58 -32.55 0.27
CA LEU A 464 4.19 -32.20 0.04
C LEU A 464 3.70 -32.60 -1.35
N TRP A 465 4.55 -32.55 -2.38
CA TRP A 465 4.18 -32.96 -3.72
C TRP A 465 4.18 -34.49 -3.91
N GLU A 466 5.26 -35.18 -3.54
CA GLU A 466 5.51 -36.59 -3.86
C GLU A 466 4.77 -37.55 -2.94
N THR A 467 4.81 -37.32 -1.63
CA THR A 467 4.23 -38.23 -0.63
C THR A 467 3.00 -37.65 0.06
N GLY A 468 2.95 -36.33 0.20
CA GLY A 468 1.98 -35.64 1.04
C GLY A 468 2.20 -35.88 2.54
N VAL A 469 1.37 -35.23 3.36
CA VAL A 469 1.42 -35.30 4.83
C VAL A 469 0.01 -35.58 5.37
N GLN A 470 -0.11 -36.50 6.33
CA GLN A 470 -1.38 -36.73 7.01
C GLN A 470 -1.80 -35.51 7.84
N MET A 471 -3.02 -35.03 7.60
CA MET A 471 -3.62 -33.88 8.25
C MET A 471 -4.98 -34.26 8.84
N LEU A 472 -5.38 -33.56 9.90
CA LEU A 472 -6.74 -33.56 10.43
C LEU A 472 -7.46 -32.31 9.93
N ASP A 473 -8.63 -32.47 9.35
CA ASP A 473 -9.53 -31.40 8.94
C ASP A 473 -10.60 -31.23 10.00
N GLU A 474 -10.52 -30.14 10.77
CA GLU A 474 -11.45 -29.86 11.87
C GLU A 474 -12.84 -29.42 11.37
N TYR A 475 -12.97 -28.96 10.12
CA TYR A 475 -14.26 -28.63 9.53
C TYR A 475 -15.03 -29.89 9.12
N ARG A 476 -14.35 -30.79 8.38
CA ARG A 476 -14.94 -32.05 7.89
C ARG A 476 -14.85 -33.20 8.90
N LYS A 477 -14.22 -32.98 10.05
CA LYS A 477 -14.00 -33.96 11.14
C LYS A 477 -13.35 -35.27 10.66
N GLY A 478 -12.33 -35.17 9.83
CA GLY A 478 -11.69 -36.35 9.23
C GLY A 478 -10.24 -36.13 8.83
N SER A 479 -9.51 -37.23 8.64
CA SER A 479 -8.12 -37.18 8.18
C SER A 479 -8.02 -37.22 6.66
N PHE A 480 -6.97 -36.61 6.11
CA PHE A 480 -6.67 -36.66 4.68
C PHE A 480 -5.17 -36.50 4.45
N THR A 481 -4.72 -36.86 3.25
CA THR A 481 -3.34 -36.66 2.83
C THR A 481 -3.22 -35.32 2.13
N LEU A 482 -2.65 -34.33 2.79
CA LEU A 482 -2.42 -33.03 2.21
C LEU A 482 -1.23 -33.06 1.26
N ARG A 483 -1.46 -32.59 0.04
CA ARG A 483 -0.40 -32.24 -0.92
C ARG A 483 -0.39 -30.74 -1.20
N ALA A 484 0.74 -30.23 -1.67
CA ALA A 484 0.86 -28.83 -2.06
C ALA A 484 1.80 -28.62 -3.25
N ILE A 485 1.61 -27.49 -3.94
CA ILE A 485 2.49 -27.04 -5.03
C ILE A 485 2.87 -25.56 -4.86
N LEU A 486 4.07 -25.20 -5.31
CA LEU A 486 4.35 -23.85 -5.78
C LEU A 486 3.77 -23.66 -7.19
N PHE A 487 2.80 -22.76 -7.31
CA PHE A 487 2.07 -22.46 -8.54
C PHE A 487 2.71 -21.35 -9.37
N VAL A 488 3.31 -20.35 -8.72
CA VAL A 488 3.98 -19.22 -9.40
C VAL A 488 4.91 -18.51 -8.42
N THR A 489 5.90 -17.76 -8.92
CA THR A 489 6.62 -16.78 -8.11
C THR A 489 6.25 -15.34 -8.51
N ILE A 490 6.07 -14.44 -7.55
CA ILE A 490 5.75 -13.02 -7.76
C ILE A 490 6.88 -12.18 -7.19
N ASN A 491 7.66 -11.54 -8.07
CA ASN A 491 8.86 -10.81 -7.67
C ASN A 491 9.10 -9.62 -8.58
N ASP A 492 9.81 -8.62 -8.07
CA ASP A 492 10.41 -7.60 -8.93
C ASP A 492 11.44 -8.25 -9.89
N TYR A 493 11.81 -7.55 -10.97
CA TYR A 493 12.71 -8.11 -11.99
C TYR A 493 14.09 -8.50 -11.42
N PRO A 494 14.76 -7.66 -10.61
CA PRO A 494 15.98 -8.03 -9.90
C PRO A 494 15.91 -9.36 -9.14
N ALA A 495 14.91 -9.57 -8.29
CA ALA A 495 14.73 -10.82 -7.53
C ALA A 495 14.31 -11.98 -8.44
N LEU A 496 13.50 -11.71 -9.46
CA LEU A 496 13.16 -12.70 -10.50
C LEU A 496 14.42 -13.27 -11.17
N PHE A 497 15.37 -12.42 -11.58
CA PHE A 497 16.63 -12.89 -12.20
C PHE A 497 17.49 -13.73 -11.24
N THR A 498 17.41 -13.43 -9.94
CA THR A 498 18.06 -14.21 -8.88
C THR A 498 17.47 -15.64 -8.83
N LEU A 499 16.13 -15.76 -8.81
CA LEU A 499 15.42 -17.04 -8.74
C LEU A 499 15.55 -17.86 -10.04
N SER A 500 15.22 -17.24 -11.17
CA SER A 500 15.25 -17.90 -12.49
C SER A 500 16.66 -18.26 -12.95
N GLY A 501 17.67 -17.48 -12.52
CA GLY A 501 19.04 -17.59 -13.02
C GLY A 501 19.24 -16.98 -14.42
N GLN A 502 18.25 -16.29 -14.99
CA GLN A 502 18.34 -15.71 -16.34
C GLN A 502 19.30 -14.52 -16.40
N PHE A 503 20.00 -14.34 -17.52
CA PHE A 503 20.85 -13.18 -17.74
C PHE A 503 20.03 -11.90 -17.96
N LYS A 504 20.49 -10.81 -17.36
CA LYS A 504 19.94 -9.47 -17.61
C LYS A 504 20.38 -8.95 -18.99
N GLY A 505 19.61 -8.04 -19.60
CA GLY A 505 19.99 -7.38 -20.85
C GLY A 505 19.36 -8.04 -22.08
N LYS A 506 20.16 -8.49 -23.05
CA LYS A 506 19.68 -8.93 -24.38
C LYS A 506 18.54 -9.97 -24.35
N VAL A 507 18.58 -10.85 -23.35
CA VAL A 507 17.58 -11.90 -23.10
C VAL A 507 16.80 -11.59 -21.82
N GLY A 508 16.50 -10.32 -21.56
CA GLY A 508 15.89 -9.89 -20.29
C GLY A 508 14.40 -10.23 -20.13
N CYS A 509 13.72 -10.61 -21.21
CA CYS A 509 12.31 -11.00 -21.15
C CYS A 509 12.18 -12.48 -20.78
N THR A 510 11.53 -12.76 -19.67
CA THR A 510 11.28 -14.13 -19.14
C THR A 510 10.24 -14.89 -19.93
N VAL A 511 9.47 -14.15 -20.73
CA VAL A 511 8.42 -14.65 -21.61
C VAL A 511 8.97 -14.94 -23.01
N CYS A 512 9.69 -14.00 -23.62
CA CYS A 512 10.24 -14.18 -24.97
C CYS A 512 11.51 -15.04 -24.99
N ILE A 513 12.31 -15.04 -23.91
CA ILE A 513 13.51 -15.86 -23.72
C ILE A 513 14.50 -15.69 -24.88
N ASP A 514 14.74 -16.73 -25.69
CA ASP A 514 15.59 -16.71 -26.88
C ASP A 514 14.95 -16.01 -28.08
N GLY A 515 13.64 -15.83 -28.07
CA GLY A 515 12.90 -15.01 -29.02
C GLY A 515 12.89 -13.51 -28.71
N THR A 516 13.54 -13.06 -27.63
CA THR A 516 13.60 -11.64 -27.23
C THR A 516 14.26 -10.79 -28.32
N ALA A 517 13.48 -9.90 -28.95
CA ALA A 517 14.01 -8.92 -29.88
C ALA A 517 14.61 -7.73 -29.11
N TYR A 518 15.85 -7.36 -29.42
CA TYR A 518 16.53 -6.25 -28.79
C TYR A 518 17.34 -5.43 -29.80
N VAL A 519 17.58 -4.17 -29.48
CA VAL A 519 18.48 -3.25 -30.20
C VAL A 519 19.49 -2.69 -29.20
N SER A 520 20.76 -2.61 -29.61
CA SER A 520 21.82 -1.99 -28.81
C SER A 520 22.05 -0.57 -29.32
N LEU A 521 21.71 0.42 -28.50
CA LEU A 521 21.85 1.84 -28.80
C LEU A 521 23.30 2.28 -28.54
N ALA A 522 23.99 2.77 -29.57
CA ALA A 522 25.42 3.05 -29.51
C ALA A 522 25.73 4.31 -28.68
N ALA A 523 25.04 5.43 -28.93
CA ALA A 523 25.26 6.67 -28.21
C ALA A 523 24.76 6.60 -26.76
N SER A 524 23.56 6.04 -26.53
CA SER A 524 23.02 5.87 -25.16
C SER A 524 23.67 4.74 -24.37
N ARG A 525 24.35 3.78 -25.04
CA ARG A 525 24.91 2.56 -24.44
C ARG A 525 23.86 1.73 -23.68
N LYS A 526 22.69 1.58 -24.29
CA LYS A 526 21.52 0.88 -23.70
C LYS A 526 21.05 -0.26 -24.59
N ILE A 527 20.47 -1.28 -23.96
CA ILE A 527 19.70 -2.31 -24.64
C ILE A 527 18.24 -1.92 -24.52
N VAL A 528 17.54 -1.89 -25.65
CA VAL A 528 16.10 -1.60 -25.75
C VAL A 528 15.40 -2.73 -26.48
N TYR A 529 14.09 -2.86 -26.28
CA TYR A 529 13.26 -3.95 -26.76
C TYR A 529 12.19 -3.35 -27.66
N MET A 530 12.44 -3.34 -28.96
CA MET A 530 11.54 -2.78 -29.97
C MET A 530 10.93 -3.92 -30.80
N ARG A 531 10.31 -3.58 -31.95
CA ARG A 531 9.72 -4.56 -32.88
C ARG A 531 8.51 -5.25 -32.28
N HIS A 532 7.65 -4.49 -31.59
CA HIS A 532 6.41 -5.01 -31.01
C HIS A 532 5.37 -5.37 -32.07
N ARG A 533 5.53 -4.91 -33.32
CA ARG A 533 4.61 -5.21 -34.42
C ARG A 533 4.51 -6.70 -34.75
N ARG A 534 5.55 -7.48 -34.44
CA ARG A 534 5.53 -8.95 -34.56
C ARG A 534 4.47 -9.66 -33.71
N PHE A 535 3.96 -8.98 -32.67
CA PHE A 535 2.88 -9.50 -31.82
C PHE A 535 1.48 -9.18 -32.38
N LEU A 536 1.38 -8.38 -33.44
CA LEU A 536 0.12 -8.12 -34.14
C LEU A 536 -0.22 -9.28 -35.07
N LEU A 537 -1.51 -9.50 -35.31
CA LEU A 537 -2.02 -10.48 -36.25
C LEU A 537 -1.37 -10.32 -37.64
N GLU A 538 -1.20 -11.43 -38.34
CA GLU A 538 -0.72 -11.41 -39.72
C GLU A 538 -1.68 -10.59 -40.60
N GLY A 539 -1.11 -9.74 -41.48
CA GLY A 539 -1.90 -8.81 -42.30
C GLY A 539 -2.29 -7.49 -41.61
N HIS A 540 -2.04 -7.31 -40.30
CA HIS A 540 -2.33 -6.05 -39.61
C HIS A 540 -1.63 -4.85 -40.30
N ARG A 541 -2.32 -3.69 -40.38
CA ARG A 541 -1.86 -2.51 -41.14
C ARG A 541 -0.45 -2.05 -40.79
N TYR A 542 -0.04 -2.13 -39.52
CA TYR A 542 1.29 -1.72 -39.06
C TYR A 542 2.42 -2.65 -39.51
N ARG A 543 2.12 -3.89 -39.91
CA ARG A 543 3.11 -4.84 -40.45
C ARG A 543 3.37 -4.66 -41.95
N MET A 544 2.59 -3.80 -42.63
CA MET A 544 2.77 -3.53 -44.06
C MET A 544 4.02 -2.69 -44.31
N ARG A 545 4.77 -2.99 -45.39
CA ARG A 545 6.02 -2.29 -45.76
C ARG A 545 5.89 -0.76 -45.80
N LYS A 546 4.74 -0.24 -46.23
CA LYS A 546 4.46 1.20 -46.27
C LYS A 546 4.52 1.89 -44.90
N MET A 547 4.38 1.12 -43.81
CA MET A 547 4.42 1.62 -42.44
C MET A 547 5.81 1.60 -41.84
N ASP A 548 6.79 0.87 -42.40
CA ASP A 548 8.14 0.70 -41.81
C ASP A 548 8.85 2.02 -41.53
N LYS A 549 8.59 3.05 -42.37
CA LYS A 549 9.11 4.41 -42.20
C LYS A 549 8.69 5.12 -40.91
N TYR A 550 7.64 4.64 -40.25
CA TYR A 550 7.17 5.18 -38.96
C TYR A 550 7.81 4.47 -37.75
N PHE A 551 8.61 3.42 -37.98
CA PHE A 551 9.21 2.58 -36.93
C PHE A 551 10.75 2.61 -37.06
N ASP A 552 11.38 1.43 -37.12
CA ASP A 552 12.82 1.23 -37.21
C ASP A 552 13.34 1.00 -38.64
N ASN A 553 12.51 1.29 -39.66
CA ASN A 553 12.76 0.99 -41.08
C ASN A 553 12.95 -0.51 -41.41
N ASN A 554 12.78 -1.43 -40.45
CA ASN A 554 12.89 -2.86 -40.70
C ASN A 554 11.52 -3.46 -41.05
N GLY A 555 11.49 -4.36 -42.03
CA GLY A 555 10.27 -5.07 -42.41
C GLY A 555 9.86 -6.14 -41.39
N GLU A 556 8.60 -6.14 -40.98
CA GLU A 556 8.01 -7.13 -40.07
C GLU A 556 6.81 -7.88 -40.66
N LEU A 557 6.69 -7.86 -42.00
CA LEU A 557 5.56 -8.49 -42.71
C LEU A 557 5.40 -9.97 -42.36
N HIS A 558 6.50 -10.73 -42.30
CA HIS A 558 6.52 -12.17 -41.97
C HIS A 558 7.16 -12.45 -40.60
N SER A 559 7.33 -11.42 -39.76
CA SER A 559 7.87 -11.60 -38.40
C SER A 559 6.80 -12.22 -37.51
N THR A 560 7.15 -13.26 -36.76
CA THR A 560 6.24 -13.91 -35.81
C THR A 560 6.67 -13.59 -34.38
N ALA A 561 5.72 -13.40 -33.48
CA ALA A 561 6.01 -13.42 -32.04
C ALA A 561 6.60 -14.79 -31.63
N PRO A 562 7.43 -14.86 -30.57
CA PRO A 562 7.92 -16.14 -30.07
C PRO A 562 6.76 -17.10 -29.76
N SER A 563 6.77 -18.31 -30.35
CA SER A 563 5.69 -19.29 -30.20
C SER A 563 5.53 -19.75 -28.74
N GLY A 564 4.30 -19.73 -28.24
CA GLY A 564 3.96 -19.93 -26.82
C GLY A 564 3.93 -21.39 -26.33
N ASN A 565 4.00 -22.39 -27.20
CA ASN A 565 3.79 -23.79 -26.77
C ASN A 565 4.98 -24.31 -25.95
N ASN A 566 4.75 -24.52 -24.65
CA ASN A 566 5.63 -25.15 -23.65
C ASN A 566 6.87 -24.34 -23.25
N ARG A 567 6.69 -23.08 -22.83
CA ARG A 567 7.80 -22.22 -22.32
C ARG A 567 8.49 -22.84 -21.10
N GLY A 568 7.76 -23.54 -20.24
CA GLY A 568 8.30 -24.27 -19.09
C GLY A 568 9.32 -25.33 -19.51
N HIS A 569 8.90 -26.28 -20.36
CA HIS A 569 9.75 -27.32 -20.91
C HIS A 569 10.91 -26.73 -21.72
N ARG A 570 10.66 -25.70 -22.53
CA ARG A 570 11.73 -25.04 -23.30
C ARG A 570 12.84 -24.52 -22.40
N VAL A 571 12.50 -23.88 -21.27
CA VAL A 571 13.51 -23.43 -20.31
C VAL A 571 14.21 -24.60 -19.66
N PHE A 572 13.49 -25.64 -19.23
CA PHE A 572 14.10 -26.83 -18.66
C PHE A 572 15.16 -27.43 -19.60
N GLU A 573 14.84 -27.56 -20.88
CA GLU A 573 15.77 -28.07 -21.90
C GLU A 573 17.02 -27.19 -22.05
N ILE A 574 16.89 -25.87 -21.93
CA ILE A 574 18.04 -24.94 -21.94
C ILE A 574 18.90 -25.11 -20.68
N VAL A 575 18.28 -25.30 -19.50
CA VAL A 575 18.99 -25.24 -18.22
C VAL A 575 19.45 -26.57 -17.66
N ARG A 576 18.88 -27.71 -18.09
CA ARG A 576 19.09 -29.04 -17.48
C ARG A 576 20.56 -29.48 -17.36
N ASN A 577 21.40 -29.00 -18.29
CA ASN A 577 22.82 -29.36 -18.35
C ASN A 577 23.75 -28.26 -17.80
N ILE A 578 23.20 -27.15 -17.29
CA ILE A 578 23.99 -26.04 -16.75
C ILE A 578 24.49 -26.43 -15.35
N LYS A 579 25.82 -26.52 -15.21
CA LYS A 579 26.48 -26.69 -13.91
C LYS A 579 26.86 -25.33 -13.35
N PHE A 580 26.40 -25.02 -12.14
CA PHE A 580 26.72 -23.78 -11.43
C PHE A 580 27.34 -24.11 -10.08
N VAL A 581 28.33 -23.33 -9.65
CA VAL A 581 28.97 -23.48 -8.34
C VAL A 581 28.62 -22.27 -7.48
N PHE A 582 27.83 -22.53 -6.44
CA PHE A 582 27.39 -21.49 -5.50
C PHE A 582 28.53 -20.91 -4.66
N GLY A 583 28.35 -19.65 -4.31
CA GLY A 583 29.11 -18.92 -3.32
C GLY A 583 30.01 -17.82 -3.86
N LYS A 584 30.18 -16.77 -3.07
CA LYS A 584 30.86 -15.50 -3.44
C LYS A 584 32.39 -15.61 -3.51
N LYS A 585 33.00 -16.62 -2.90
CA LYS A 585 34.46 -16.82 -2.86
C LYS A 585 34.88 -18.23 -3.30
N THR A 586 36.07 -18.33 -3.85
CA THR A 586 36.79 -19.59 -4.14
C THR A 586 37.50 -20.12 -2.89
N LYS A 587 38.02 -21.36 -2.94
CA LYS A 587 38.85 -21.93 -1.86
C LYS A 587 40.08 -21.07 -1.54
N ASP A 588 40.66 -20.42 -2.55
CA ASP A 588 41.82 -19.53 -2.38
C ASP A 588 41.46 -18.14 -1.84
N GLY A 589 40.21 -17.93 -1.38
CA GLY A 589 39.73 -16.67 -0.84
C GLY A 589 39.45 -15.57 -1.89
N LYS A 590 39.70 -15.83 -3.18
CA LYS A 590 39.42 -14.87 -4.27
C LYS A 590 37.91 -14.77 -4.52
N THR A 591 37.41 -13.54 -4.68
CA THR A 591 36.03 -13.28 -5.09
C THR A 591 35.73 -13.97 -6.42
N ARG A 592 34.64 -14.74 -6.48
CA ARG A 592 34.18 -15.31 -7.74
C ARG A 592 33.73 -14.18 -8.64
N LYS A 593 34.27 -14.13 -9.85
CA LYS A 593 33.79 -13.18 -10.86
C LYS A 593 32.37 -13.59 -11.23
N ASP A 594 31.50 -12.61 -11.41
CA ASP A 594 30.18 -12.85 -11.99
C ASP A 594 30.33 -13.65 -13.29
N VAL A 595 29.55 -14.72 -13.40
CA VAL A 595 29.51 -15.51 -14.64
C VAL A 595 29.11 -14.57 -15.75
N LYS A 596 30.02 -14.36 -16.71
CA LYS A 596 29.72 -13.61 -17.93
C LYS A 596 28.97 -14.52 -18.89
N PRO A 597 27.95 -14.01 -19.60
CA PRO A 597 27.28 -14.79 -20.61
C PRO A 597 28.30 -15.16 -21.70
N ALA A 598 28.49 -16.47 -21.93
CA ALA A 598 29.10 -16.93 -23.18
C ALA A 598 28.21 -16.51 -24.36
N SER A 599 28.76 -16.48 -25.57
CA SER A 599 27.96 -16.14 -26.76
C SER A 599 26.72 -17.04 -26.85
N GLY A 600 25.53 -16.45 -26.86
CA GLY A 600 24.25 -17.16 -26.90
C GLY A 600 23.74 -17.73 -25.55
N ALA A 601 24.46 -17.56 -24.44
CA ALA A 601 24.02 -18.05 -23.14
C ALA A 601 22.84 -17.24 -22.56
N ILE A 602 21.80 -17.94 -22.11
CA ILE A 602 20.55 -17.33 -21.63
C ILE A 602 20.43 -17.37 -20.10
N PHE A 603 20.93 -18.44 -19.47
CA PHE A 603 20.86 -18.66 -18.03
C PHE A 603 22.24 -18.89 -17.43
N LYS A 604 22.40 -18.50 -16.16
CA LYS A 604 23.58 -18.72 -15.31
C LYS A 604 23.53 -20.06 -14.59
N LYS A 605 22.33 -20.51 -14.20
CA LYS A 605 22.09 -21.71 -13.41
C LYS A 605 20.80 -22.42 -13.84
N LYS A 606 20.72 -23.71 -13.53
CA LYS A 606 19.44 -24.41 -13.36
C LYS A 606 18.83 -23.91 -12.05
N SER A 607 17.63 -23.34 -12.10
CA SER A 607 16.91 -22.90 -10.90
C SER A 607 16.56 -24.10 -10.02
N ILE A 608 16.67 -23.95 -8.69
CA ILE A 608 16.36 -24.99 -7.71
C ILE A 608 14.95 -25.57 -7.84
N PHE A 609 13.98 -24.81 -8.34
CA PHE A 609 12.63 -25.31 -8.58
C PHE A 609 12.61 -26.51 -9.55
N PHE A 610 13.47 -26.52 -10.58
CA PHE A 610 13.60 -27.67 -11.49
C PHE A 610 14.35 -28.87 -10.91
N GLU A 611 14.97 -28.70 -9.74
CA GLU A 611 15.64 -29.78 -9.03
C GLU A 611 14.66 -30.54 -8.15
N TYR A 612 13.81 -29.81 -7.42
CA TYR A 612 12.91 -30.38 -6.41
C TYR A 612 11.47 -30.58 -6.89
N LEU A 613 11.02 -29.85 -7.91
CA LEU A 613 9.61 -29.83 -8.35
C LEU A 613 9.49 -30.31 -9.80
N PRO A 614 9.25 -31.63 -10.03
CA PRO A 614 9.19 -32.20 -11.37
C PRO A 614 8.17 -31.52 -12.30
N TYR A 615 7.04 -31.10 -11.73
CA TYR A 615 5.94 -30.43 -12.44
C TYR A 615 6.28 -28.97 -12.82
N TRP A 616 7.37 -28.37 -12.31
CA TRP A 616 7.70 -26.97 -12.57
C TRP A 616 7.88 -26.65 -14.06
N LYS A 617 8.33 -27.64 -14.84
CA LYS A 617 8.47 -27.52 -16.31
C LYS A 617 7.14 -27.49 -17.07
N GLU A 618 6.05 -27.89 -16.43
CA GLU A 618 4.70 -27.93 -17.01
C GLU A 618 3.97 -26.60 -16.85
N LEU A 619 4.44 -25.74 -15.93
CA LEU A 619 3.89 -24.40 -15.73
C LEU A 619 4.38 -23.45 -16.84
N ASP A 620 3.43 -22.83 -17.55
CA ASP A 620 3.72 -21.83 -18.57
C ASP A 620 4.22 -20.52 -17.97
N VAL A 621 3.57 -20.06 -16.89
CA VAL A 621 3.93 -18.87 -16.12
C VAL A 621 4.48 -19.28 -14.75
N ARG A 622 5.79 -19.44 -14.69
CA ARG A 622 6.56 -19.75 -13.47
C ARG A 622 6.92 -18.52 -12.66
N HIS A 623 7.21 -17.43 -13.36
CA HIS A 623 7.59 -16.15 -12.77
C HIS A 623 6.64 -15.08 -13.31
N ALA A 624 5.75 -14.58 -12.47
CA ALA A 624 4.78 -13.54 -12.83
C ALA A 624 5.51 -12.22 -13.11
N ILE A 625 5.02 -11.51 -14.13
CA ILE A 625 5.33 -10.11 -14.39
C ILE A 625 4.64 -9.29 -13.29
N ASP A 626 5.43 -8.56 -12.52
CA ASP A 626 4.89 -7.67 -11.51
C ASP A 626 4.30 -6.40 -12.13
N GLY A 627 2.97 -6.38 -12.23
CA GLY A 627 2.18 -5.28 -12.79
C GLY A 627 2.41 -3.95 -12.08
N MET A 628 2.64 -3.96 -10.76
CA MET A 628 2.93 -2.76 -9.97
C MET A 628 4.20 -2.06 -10.46
N HIS A 629 5.30 -2.80 -10.58
CA HIS A 629 6.57 -2.24 -11.05
C HIS A 629 6.53 -1.90 -12.54
N VAL A 630 5.77 -2.62 -13.37
CA VAL A 630 5.55 -2.24 -14.77
C VAL A 630 4.84 -0.90 -14.85
N GLN A 631 3.70 -0.73 -14.17
CA GLN A 631 2.94 0.52 -14.12
C GLN A 631 3.81 1.69 -13.64
N LYS A 632 4.54 1.51 -12.53
CA LYS A 632 5.46 2.52 -12.00
C LYS A 632 6.51 2.96 -13.04
N ASN A 633 7.25 2.02 -13.62
CA ASN A 633 8.34 2.35 -14.55
C ASN A 633 7.82 2.95 -15.86
N VAL A 634 6.67 2.49 -16.34
CA VAL A 634 6.02 3.06 -17.53
C VAL A 634 5.55 4.49 -17.27
N PHE A 635 4.89 4.73 -16.13
CA PHE A 635 4.50 6.08 -15.71
C PHE A 635 5.71 7.02 -15.58
N GLU A 636 6.76 6.57 -14.90
CA GLU A 636 8.00 7.34 -14.75
C GLU A 636 8.65 7.67 -16.10
N SER A 637 8.63 6.75 -17.05
CA SER A 637 9.15 6.96 -18.40
C SER A 637 8.32 7.97 -19.18
N ILE A 638 6.99 7.92 -19.08
CA ILE A 638 6.09 8.88 -19.74
C ILE A 638 6.27 10.27 -19.12
N MET A 639 6.04 10.41 -17.82
CA MET A 639 6.09 11.70 -17.14
C MET A 639 7.51 12.29 -17.12
N GLY A 640 8.53 11.44 -16.97
CA GLY A 640 9.92 11.85 -17.06
C GLY A 640 10.26 12.46 -18.41
N THR A 641 9.72 11.90 -19.50
CA THR A 641 9.94 12.40 -20.86
C THR A 641 9.11 13.65 -21.14
N LEU A 642 7.82 13.68 -20.76
CA LEU A 642 6.92 14.82 -20.99
C LEU A 642 7.33 16.08 -20.22
N LEU A 643 7.66 15.93 -18.94
CA LEU A 643 8.03 17.05 -18.07
C LEU A 643 9.52 17.38 -18.08
N ASP A 644 10.33 16.59 -18.78
CA ASP A 644 11.80 16.69 -18.81
C ASP A 644 12.43 16.59 -17.40
N ILE A 645 12.03 15.55 -16.66
CA ILE A 645 12.48 15.33 -15.29
C ILE A 645 13.92 14.79 -15.33
N LYS A 646 14.86 15.56 -14.76
CA LYS A 646 16.28 15.21 -14.71
C LYS A 646 16.49 13.81 -14.13
N GLY A 647 17.21 12.96 -14.88
CA GLY A 647 17.52 11.58 -14.51
C GLY A 647 16.42 10.56 -14.80
N LYS A 648 15.19 10.99 -15.12
CA LYS A 648 14.08 10.12 -15.54
C LYS A 648 13.69 10.27 -17.01
N THR A 649 13.96 11.43 -17.61
CA THR A 649 13.72 11.68 -19.04
C THR A 649 14.41 10.65 -19.93
N LYS A 650 13.68 10.14 -20.94
CA LYS A 650 14.22 9.26 -21.98
C LYS A 650 14.77 10.05 -23.17
N GLU A 651 14.73 11.37 -23.09
CA GLU A 651 15.13 12.32 -24.12
C GLU A 651 16.46 13.02 -23.78
N GLY A 652 17.30 13.25 -24.79
CA GLY A 652 18.53 14.01 -24.69
C GLY A 652 19.42 13.86 -25.91
N LEU A 653 20.62 14.45 -25.88
CA LEU A 653 21.55 14.39 -27.03
C LEU A 653 21.87 12.94 -27.45
N ASN A 654 22.11 12.05 -26.49
CA ASN A 654 22.42 10.65 -26.79
C ASN A 654 21.24 9.93 -27.46
N SER A 655 20.00 10.15 -26.99
CA SER A 655 18.83 9.51 -27.60
C SER A 655 18.60 10.02 -29.02
N ARG A 656 18.93 11.28 -29.32
CA ARG A 656 18.86 11.86 -30.66
C ARG A 656 19.98 11.38 -31.57
N MET A 657 21.20 11.18 -31.05
CA MET A 657 22.29 10.55 -31.80
C MET A 657 21.97 9.08 -32.13
N ASP A 658 21.29 8.35 -31.23
CA ASP A 658 20.82 7.01 -31.55
C ASP A 658 19.84 6.99 -32.75
N LEU A 659 19.05 8.06 -32.96
CA LEU A 659 18.20 8.18 -34.16
C LEU A 659 19.03 8.35 -35.44
N VAL A 660 20.17 9.05 -35.35
CA VAL A 660 21.13 9.21 -36.47
C VAL A 660 21.75 7.86 -36.80
N ASP A 661 22.27 7.16 -35.79
CA ASP A 661 22.91 5.85 -35.95
C ASP A 661 21.96 4.80 -36.54
N LEU A 662 20.67 4.85 -36.18
CA LEU A 662 19.63 3.96 -36.72
C LEU A 662 19.05 4.43 -38.05
N GLY A 663 19.36 5.65 -38.51
CA GLY A 663 18.84 6.19 -39.77
C GLY A 663 17.32 6.46 -39.79
N ILE A 664 16.72 6.74 -38.62
CA ILE A 664 15.27 6.95 -38.44
C ILE A 664 14.94 8.38 -38.01
N LYS A 665 13.70 8.83 -38.24
CA LYS A 665 13.16 10.12 -37.74
C LYS A 665 14.10 11.31 -38.00
N LYS A 666 14.49 11.52 -39.27
CA LYS A 666 15.50 12.51 -39.70
C LYS A 666 15.20 13.93 -39.23
N GLU A 667 13.92 14.27 -39.09
CA GLU A 667 13.44 15.57 -38.63
C GLU A 667 13.84 15.88 -37.18
N LEU A 668 14.24 14.86 -36.41
CA LEU A 668 14.64 14.96 -35.01
C LEU A 668 16.16 14.89 -34.81
N HIS A 669 16.96 14.77 -35.88
CA HIS A 669 18.41 14.66 -35.77
C HIS A 669 19.02 15.95 -35.17
N PRO A 670 20.04 15.85 -34.30
CA PRO A 670 20.69 17.03 -33.72
C PRO A 670 21.31 17.93 -34.79
N VAL A 671 21.13 19.24 -34.67
CA VAL A 671 21.71 20.24 -35.58
C VAL A 671 22.88 20.92 -34.87
N LEU A 672 24.10 20.80 -35.43
CA LEU A 672 25.27 21.49 -34.90
C LEU A 672 25.21 22.97 -35.26
N GLN A 673 25.20 23.83 -34.25
CA GLN A 673 25.22 25.28 -34.43
C GLN A 673 26.65 25.81 -34.56
N GLU A 674 26.81 27.02 -35.11
CA GLU A 674 28.10 27.70 -35.29
C GLU A 674 28.89 27.85 -33.98
N ASN A 675 28.19 27.93 -32.84
CA ASN A 675 28.79 28.01 -31.50
C ASN A 675 29.33 26.66 -30.97
N GLY A 676 29.30 25.60 -31.78
CA GLY A 676 29.74 24.25 -31.42
C GLY A 676 28.77 23.46 -30.54
N LYS A 677 27.58 23.98 -30.23
CA LYS A 677 26.54 23.28 -29.47
C LYS A 677 25.53 22.61 -30.40
N TYR A 678 24.97 21.50 -29.93
CA TYR A 678 23.86 20.85 -30.61
C TYR A 678 22.53 21.47 -30.20
N HIS A 679 21.72 21.82 -31.20
CA HIS A 679 20.30 22.10 -31.05
C HIS A 679 19.50 20.83 -31.32
N LEU A 680 18.46 20.57 -30.52
CA LEU A 680 17.59 19.40 -30.66
C LEU A 680 16.21 19.87 -31.16
N PRO A 681 15.79 19.53 -32.39
CA PRO A 681 14.47 19.88 -32.90
C PRO A 681 13.34 19.36 -31.98
N ALA A 682 12.27 20.13 -31.81
CA ALA A 682 11.18 19.74 -30.91
C ALA A 682 10.42 18.50 -31.41
N ALA A 683 10.42 17.44 -30.61
CA ALA A 683 9.60 16.26 -30.82
C ALA A 683 8.20 16.44 -30.24
N SER A 684 7.25 15.60 -30.65
CA SER A 684 5.87 15.65 -30.17
C SER A 684 5.72 15.49 -28.65
N TYR A 685 6.68 14.85 -27.99
CA TYR A 685 6.71 14.68 -26.52
C TYR A 685 7.46 15.81 -25.78
N ASN A 686 8.06 16.79 -26.49
CA ASN A 686 8.62 17.97 -25.85
C ASN A 686 7.51 18.98 -25.58
N LEU A 687 7.01 19.02 -24.34
CA LEU A 687 5.97 19.97 -23.93
C LEU A 687 6.54 21.39 -23.80
N ASN A 688 5.76 22.37 -24.27
CA ASN A 688 6.09 23.78 -24.03
C ASN A 688 5.74 24.18 -22.59
N VAL A 689 6.19 25.37 -22.16
CA VAL A 689 6.02 25.83 -20.78
C VAL A 689 4.54 25.95 -20.41
N ASP A 690 3.69 26.40 -21.32
CA ASP A 690 2.25 26.56 -21.08
C ASP A 690 1.54 25.22 -20.87
N GLU A 691 1.89 24.20 -21.67
CA GLU A 691 1.38 22.84 -21.54
C GLU A 691 1.81 22.22 -20.20
N LYS A 692 3.09 22.35 -19.83
CA LYS A 692 3.61 21.89 -18.53
C LYS A 692 2.89 22.60 -17.39
N HIS A 693 2.76 23.92 -17.48
CA HIS A 693 2.09 24.73 -16.47
C HIS A 693 0.62 24.34 -16.31
N ALA A 694 -0.13 24.23 -17.41
CA ALA A 694 -1.54 23.82 -17.39
C ALA A 694 -1.72 22.44 -16.76
N MET A 695 -0.87 21.47 -17.11
CA MET A 695 -0.89 20.13 -16.50
C MET A 695 -0.57 20.16 -15.00
N CYS A 696 0.48 20.89 -14.59
CA CYS A 696 0.85 21.01 -13.18
C CYS A 696 -0.21 21.75 -12.34
N VAL A 697 -0.82 22.81 -12.87
CA VAL A 697 -1.94 23.52 -12.21
C VAL A 697 -3.11 22.58 -11.98
N TRP A 698 -3.49 21.81 -13.01
CA TRP A 698 -4.58 20.84 -12.90
C TRP A 698 -4.30 19.80 -11.80
N LEU A 699 -3.11 19.18 -11.81
CA LEU A 699 -2.71 18.22 -10.79
C LEU A 699 -2.65 18.82 -9.37
N LYS A 700 -2.22 20.07 -9.25
CA LYS A 700 -2.14 20.78 -7.96
C LYS A 700 -3.51 21.10 -7.37
N ASN A 701 -4.50 21.34 -8.22
CA ASN A 701 -5.86 21.71 -7.83
C ASN A 701 -6.79 20.49 -7.64
N LEU A 702 -6.33 19.29 -8.01
CA LEU A 702 -7.10 18.07 -7.89
C LEU A 702 -7.46 17.77 -6.43
N LYS A 703 -8.75 17.65 -6.15
CA LYS A 703 -9.30 17.15 -4.87
C LYS A 703 -9.97 15.80 -5.10
N VAL A 704 -9.59 14.81 -4.30
CA VAL A 704 -10.12 13.45 -4.36
C VAL A 704 -10.83 13.09 -3.04
N PRO A 705 -11.69 12.06 -3.01
CA PRO A 705 -12.26 11.56 -1.77
C PRO A 705 -11.20 11.17 -0.75
N SER A 706 -11.58 11.19 0.52
CA SER A 706 -10.69 10.73 1.60
C SER A 706 -10.33 9.26 1.37
N GLY A 707 -9.04 8.91 1.54
CA GLY A 707 -8.55 7.53 1.31
C GLY A 707 -8.48 7.07 -0.16
N PHE A 708 -8.74 7.94 -1.13
CA PHE A 708 -8.65 7.60 -2.56
C PHE A 708 -7.20 7.31 -2.99
N CYS A 709 -6.31 8.30 -2.83
CA CYS A 709 -4.87 8.22 -3.05
C CYS A 709 -4.14 9.19 -2.12
N SER A 710 -2.81 9.20 -2.15
CA SER A 710 -2.05 10.26 -1.46
C SER A 710 -2.30 11.63 -2.12
N SER A 711 -1.92 12.71 -1.44
CA SER A 711 -2.15 14.05 -1.95
C SER A 711 -1.35 14.31 -3.23
N ILE A 712 -2.00 14.21 -4.40
CA ILE A 712 -1.35 14.53 -5.69
C ILE A 712 -0.81 15.98 -5.70
N ARG A 713 -1.44 16.87 -4.94
CA ARG A 713 -0.95 18.24 -4.75
C ARG A 713 0.46 18.30 -4.14
N SER A 714 0.81 17.41 -3.20
CA SER A 714 2.11 17.47 -2.52
C SER A 714 3.27 16.99 -3.40
N ILE A 715 3.00 16.21 -4.44
CA ILE A 715 4.02 15.71 -5.37
C ILE A 715 4.32 16.68 -6.52
N VAL A 716 3.54 17.76 -6.71
CA VAL A 716 3.71 18.72 -7.83
C VAL A 716 4.61 19.89 -7.43
N SER A 717 5.69 20.12 -8.19
CA SER A 717 6.51 21.33 -8.11
C SER A 717 6.05 22.35 -9.16
N MET A 718 5.46 23.47 -8.73
CA MET A 718 5.14 24.59 -9.63
C MET A 718 6.37 25.43 -10.01
N LYS A 719 7.45 25.35 -9.23
CA LYS A 719 8.69 26.06 -9.53
C LYS A 719 9.40 25.42 -10.71
N ASP A 720 9.49 24.09 -10.70
CA ASP A 720 10.22 23.33 -11.72
C ASP A 720 9.29 22.79 -12.82
N LEU A 721 7.97 22.90 -12.64
CA LEU A 721 6.93 22.30 -13.48
C LEU A 721 7.14 20.78 -13.65
N THR A 722 7.38 20.11 -12.52
CA THR A 722 7.64 18.66 -12.45
C THR A 722 6.82 17.98 -11.35
N ILE A 723 6.91 16.65 -11.29
CA ILE A 723 6.39 15.84 -10.18
C ILE A 723 7.52 15.07 -9.48
N THR A 724 7.47 14.96 -8.15
CA THR A 724 8.51 14.33 -7.31
C THR A 724 7.90 13.61 -6.10
N ASN A 725 8.65 12.69 -5.47
CA ASN A 725 8.27 12.02 -4.21
C ASN A 725 6.95 11.21 -4.25
N TYR A 726 6.52 10.75 -5.43
CA TYR A 726 5.39 9.82 -5.57
C TYR A 726 5.80 8.37 -5.28
N ASN A 727 4.89 7.59 -4.73
CA ASN A 727 5.06 6.15 -4.53
C ASN A 727 4.45 5.34 -5.70
N SER A 728 4.55 4.01 -5.65
CA SER A 728 3.99 3.13 -6.68
C SER A 728 2.47 3.32 -6.82
N HIS A 729 1.73 3.53 -5.72
CA HIS A 729 0.26 3.64 -5.72
C HIS A 729 -0.19 4.94 -6.39
N ASP A 730 0.55 6.03 -6.18
CA ASP A 730 0.33 7.28 -6.90
C ASP A 730 0.53 7.09 -8.40
N CYS A 731 1.54 6.32 -8.83
CA CYS A 731 1.76 6.00 -10.25
C CYS A 731 0.60 5.20 -10.84
N HIS A 732 0.11 4.19 -10.12
CA HIS A 732 -1.04 3.39 -10.50
C HIS A 732 -2.27 4.27 -10.72
N VAL A 733 -2.65 5.06 -9.71
CA VAL A 733 -3.82 5.95 -9.78
C VAL A 733 -3.66 7.01 -10.87
N MET A 734 -2.44 7.53 -11.07
CA MET A 734 -2.17 8.44 -12.18
C MET A 734 -2.42 7.76 -13.52
N LEU A 735 -1.90 6.56 -13.78
CA LEU A 735 -2.10 5.84 -15.04
C LEU A 735 -3.56 5.45 -15.27
N THR A 736 -4.25 4.92 -14.25
CA THR A 736 -5.60 4.37 -14.42
C THR A 736 -6.69 5.42 -14.38
N THR A 737 -6.40 6.63 -13.86
CA THR A 737 -7.43 7.63 -13.53
C THR A 737 -7.09 9.03 -14.00
N PHE A 738 -5.96 9.62 -13.58
CA PHE A 738 -5.74 11.07 -13.73
C PHE A 738 -4.96 11.49 -14.99
N LEU A 739 -3.93 10.73 -15.37
CA LEU A 739 -3.13 10.98 -16.55
C LEU A 739 -3.95 11.12 -17.85
N PRO A 740 -4.98 10.28 -18.15
CA PRO A 740 -5.76 10.46 -19.37
C PRO A 740 -6.49 11.81 -19.45
N ILE A 741 -6.72 12.48 -18.31
CA ILE A 741 -7.31 13.82 -18.25
C ILE A 741 -6.22 14.89 -18.23
N ALA A 742 -5.17 14.72 -17.43
CA ALA A 742 -4.06 15.67 -17.32
C ALA A 742 -3.39 15.95 -18.69
N ILE A 743 -3.22 14.93 -19.53
CA ILE A 743 -2.62 15.07 -20.86
C ILE A 743 -3.52 15.76 -21.88
N ARG A 744 -4.78 16.06 -21.57
CA ARG A 744 -5.66 16.85 -22.45
C ARG A 744 -5.13 18.27 -22.67
N ALA A 745 -4.33 18.77 -21.73
CA ALA A 745 -3.59 20.04 -21.83
C ALA A 745 -2.60 20.09 -23.01
N ILE A 746 -2.13 18.94 -23.49
CA ILE A 746 -1.05 18.80 -24.48
C ILE A 746 -1.63 18.94 -25.90
N ASN A 747 -0.93 19.61 -26.83
CA ASN A 747 -1.45 19.81 -28.19
C ASN A 747 -1.29 18.59 -29.13
N PRO A 748 -0.15 17.88 -29.19
CA PRO A 748 0.03 16.76 -30.11
C PRO A 748 -1.02 15.64 -29.98
N LEU A 749 -1.97 15.60 -30.92
CA LEU A 749 -3.14 14.72 -30.87
C LEU A 749 -2.78 13.23 -30.88
N PHE A 750 -1.83 12.82 -31.72
CA PHE A 750 -1.38 11.42 -31.77
C PHE A 750 -0.79 10.95 -30.44
N LEU A 751 0.05 11.78 -29.81
CA LEU A 751 0.66 11.47 -28.52
C LEU A 751 -0.40 11.39 -27.40
N LYS A 752 -1.31 12.38 -27.37
CA LYS A 752 -2.46 12.41 -26.45
C LYS A 752 -3.31 11.14 -26.57
N MET A 753 -3.62 10.73 -27.81
CA MET A 753 -4.37 9.51 -28.11
C MET A 753 -3.63 8.26 -27.64
N ALA A 754 -2.36 8.09 -28.03
CA ALA A 754 -1.58 6.90 -27.68
C ALA A 754 -1.47 6.74 -26.15
N ILE A 755 -1.13 7.80 -25.41
CA ILE A 755 -1.05 7.73 -23.95
C ILE A 755 -2.43 7.43 -23.34
N THR A 756 -3.52 8.03 -23.85
CA THR A 756 -4.87 7.73 -23.35
C THR A 756 -5.22 6.24 -23.53
N ARG A 757 -4.85 5.63 -24.67
CA ARG A 757 -5.06 4.19 -24.90
C ARG A 757 -4.33 3.35 -23.87
N LEU A 758 -3.08 3.68 -23.56
CA LEU A 758 -2.31 2.96 -22.56
C LEU A 758 -2.94 3.09 -21.15
N CYS A 759 -3.43 4.28 -20.81
CA CYS A 759 -4.17 4.51 -19.55
C CYS A 759 -5.45 3.65 -19.47
N TYR A 760 -6.21 3.57 -20.57
CA TYR A 760 -7.39 2.69 -20.65
C TYR A 760 -7.00 1.22 -20.48
N PHE A 761 -5.94 0.78 -21.17
CA PHE A 761 -5.46 -0.60 -21.04
C PHE A 761 -5.12 -0.94 -19.58
N PHE A 762 -4.31 -0.11 -18.91
CA PHE A 762 -3.99 -0.33 -17.49
C PHE A 762 -5.22 -0.25 -16.58
N ASN A 763 -6.18 0.63 -16.87
CA ASN A 763 -7.45 0.70 -16.14
C ASN A 763 -8.25 -0.61 -16.27
N ARG A 764 -8.33 -1.20 -17.49
CA ARG A 764 -9.06 -2.46 -17.74
C ARG A 764 -8.41 -3.66 -17.05
N ILE A 765 -7.10 -3.85 -17.20
CA ILE A 765 -6.42 -5.02 -16.61
C ILE A 765 -6.28 -4.95 -15.08
N SER A 766 -6.48 -3.76 -14.48
CA SER A 766 -6.45 -3.58 -13.02
C SER A 766 -7.80 -3.86 -12.35
N GLN A 767 -8.84 -4.24 -13.11
CA GLN A 767 -10.11 -4.62 -12.52
C GLN A 767 -10.01 -5.95 -11.77
N LYS A 768 -10.85 -6.11 -10.75
CA LYS A 768 -10.92 -7.35 -9.96
C LYS A 768 -11.59 -8.49 -10.71
N VAL A 769 -12.41 -8.16 -11.71
CA VAL A 769 -13.14 -9.11 -12.54
C VAL A 769 -12.92 -8.74 -14.01
N ILE A 770 -12.53 -9.72 -14.82
CA ILE A 770 -12.23 -9.55 -16.24
C ILE A 770 -12.99 -10.62 -17.04
N GLY A 771 -13.68 -10.23 -18.10
CA GLY A 771 -14.35 -11.17 -19.00
C GLY A 771 -13.32 -11.94 -19.83
N ARG A 772 -13.51 -13.25 -20.03
CA ARG A 772 -12.58 -14.02 -20.89
C ARG A 772 -12.71 -13.63 -22.36
N ASP A 773 -13.92 -13.29 -22.79
CA ASP A 773 -14.28 -12.88 -24.15
C ASP A 773 -13.61 -11.56 -24.56
N GLU A 774 -13.31 -10.66 -23.62
CA GLU A 774 -12.61 -9.40 -23.91
C GLU A 774 -11.07 -9.55 -24.04
N LEU A 775 -10.45 -10.62 -23.51
CA LEU A 775 -8.99 -10.76 -23.43
C LEU A 775 -8.30 -10.68 -24.80
N ALA A 776 -8.82 -11.40 -25.81
CA ALA A 776 -8.21 -11.40 -27.15
C ALA A 776 -8.18 -9.99 -27.76
N SER A 777 -9.28 -9.25 -27.64
CA SER A 777 -9.39 -7.87 -28.11
C SER A 777 -8.49 -6.92 -27.31
N LEU A 778 -8.35 -7.16 -26.00
CA LEU A 778 -7.51 -6.37 -25.12
C LEU A 778 -6.01 -6.58 -25.41
N GLN A 779 -5.61 -7.81 -25.76
CA GLN A 779 -4.25 -8.12 -26.19
C GLN A 779 -3.91 -7.41 -27.49
N GLU A 780 -4.79 -7.48 -28.51
CA GLU A 780 -4.58 -6.74 -29.76
C GLU A 780 -4.48 -5.24 -29.50
N PHE A 781 -5.37 -4.70 -28.65
CA PHE A 781 -5.37 -3.29 -28.27
C PHE A 781 -4.06 -2.86 -27.58
N ALA A 782 -3.52 -3.70 -26.69
CA ALA A 782 -2.25 -3.44 -26.00
C ALA A 782 -1.07 -3.40 -26.96
N VAL A 783 -0.95 -4.41 -27.84
CA VAL A 783 0.14 -4.49 -28.83
C VAL A 783 0.06 -3.34 -29.83
N GLU A 784 -1.14 -3.00 -30.29
CA GLU A 784 -1.34 -1.86 -31.19
C GLU A 784 -0.92 -0.55 -30.50
N THR A 785 -1.26 -0.40 -29.21
CA THR A 785 -0.90 0.79 -28.41
C THR A 785 0.62 0.91 -28.25
N ILE A 786 1.33 -0.17 -27.87
CA ILE A 786 2.79 -0.13 -27.77
C ILE A 786 3.45 0.10 -29.14
N SER A 787 2.86 -0.41 -30.23
CA SER A 787 3.32 -0.08 -31.59
C SER A 787 3.15 1.41 -31.90
N GLN A 788 2.03 2.04 -31.51
CA GLN A 788 1.86 3.49 -31.66
C GLN A 788 2.88 4.28 -30.82
N PHE A 789 3.29 3.78 -29.66
CA PHE A 789 4.37 4.41 -28.90
C PHE A 789 5.68 4.38 -29.67
N GLU A 790 6.04 3.28 -30.36
CA GLU A 790 7.27 3.21 -31.19
C GLU A 790 7.29 4.28 -32.28
N MET A 791 6.11 4.66 -32.78
CA MET A 791 5.97 5.72 -33.78
C MET A 791 6.35 7.09 -33.22
N CYS A 792 6.02 7.43 -31.97
CA CYS A 792 6.25 8.78 -31.44
C CYS A 792 7.43 8.92 -30.47
N PHE A 793 7.69 7.94 -29.59
CA PHE A 793 8.75 8.02 -28.58
C PHE A 793 10.14 7.65 -29.14
N PRO A 794 11.25 8.06 -28.46
CA PRO A 794 12.59 7.67 -28.88
C PRO A 794 12.87 6.19 -28.52
N PRO A 795 13.80 5.51 -29.23
CA PRO A 795 14.16 4.11 -28.94
C PRO A 795 14.53 3.84 -27.48
N SER A 796 15.18 4.79 -26.81
CA SER A 796 15.55 4.75 -25.38
C SER A 796 14.37 4.58 -24.41
N PHE A 797 13.14 4.84 -24.86
CA PHE A 797 11.90 4.66 -24.10
C PHE A 797 11.58 3.17 -23.89
N PHE A 798 11.88 2.31 -24.86
CA PHE A 798 11.48 0.90 -24.88
C PHE A 798 12.44 0.02 -24.07
N ASP A 799 12.53 0.30 -22.77
CA ASP A 799 13.18 -0.62 -21.85
C ASP A 799 12.32 -1.87 -21.59
N ILE A 800 12.83 -2.79 -20.77
CA ILE A 800 12.14 -4.06 -20.53
C ILE A 800 10.74 -3.84 -19.97
N MET A 801 10.50 -2.83 -19.13
CA MET A 801 9.21 -2.64 -18.47
C MET A 801 8.12 -2.23 -19.47
N VAL A 802 8.47 -1.43 -20.49
CA VAL A 802 7.57 -1.11 -21.59
C VAL A 802 7.27 -2.35 -22.44
N HIS A 803 8.28 -3.19 -22.69
CA HIS A 803 8.10 -4.43 -23.45
C HIS A 803 7.13 -5.41 -22.77
N LEU A 804 7.13 -5.48 -21.44
CA LEU A 804 6.27 -6.42 -20.72
C LEU A 804 4.77 -6.14 -20.85
N VAL A 805 4.40 -4.93 -21.26
CA VAL A 805 3.00 -4.57 -21.51
C VAL A 805 2.33 -5.53 -22.49
N VAL A 806 3.05 -6.01 -23.52
CA VAL A 806 2.49 -6.95 -24.51
C VAL A 806 2.30 -8.38 -23.98
N HIS A 807 2.74 -8.67 -22.74
CA HIS A 807 2.63 -9.98 -22.11
C HIS A 807 1.66 -10.00 -20.92
N LEU A 808 1.11 -8.86 -20.52
CA LEU A 808 0.21 -8.77 -19.36
C LEU A 808 -1.12 -9.50 -19.59
N VAL A 809 -1.71 -9.42 -20.79
CA VAL A 809 -2.98 -10.11 -21.07
C VAL A 809 -2.81 -11.64 -21.11
N PRO A 810 -1.80 -12.22 -21.81
CA PRO A 810 -1.53 -13.65 -21.71
C PRO A 810 -1.26 -14.13 -20.28
N GLN A 811 -0.64 -13.29 -19.44
CA GLN A 811 -0.44 -13.62 -18.03
C GLN A 811 -1.76 -13.63 -17.24
N ILE A 812 -2.66 -12.67 -17.49
CA ILE A 812 -3.97 -12.63 -16.86
C ILE A 812 -4.80 -13.85 -17.28
N GLU A 813 -4.73 -14.25 -18.54
CA GLU A 813 -5.36 -15.47 -19.03
C GLU A 813 -4.83 -16.71 -18.28
N ALA A 814 -3.52 -16.79 -18.05
CA ALA A 814 -2.88 -17.91 -17.36
C ALA A 814 -3.15 -17.95 -15.85
N LEU A 815 -3.02 -16.80 -15.16
CA LEU A 815 -2.99 -16.73 -13.69
C LEU A 815 -4.24 -16.10 -13.06
N GLY A 816 -5.19 -15.60 -13.85
CA GLY A 816 -6.33 -14.81 -13.35
C GLY A 816 -6.00 -13.32 -13.15
N PRO A 817 -6.85 -12.58 -12.41
CA PRO A 817 -6.76 -11.12 -12.29
C PRO A 817 -5.40 -10.58 -11.81
N MET A 818 -4.93 -9.49 -12.41
CA MET A 818 -3.57 -8.97 -12.20
C MET A 818 -3.23 -8.65 -10.74
N TYR A 819 -4.17 -8.04 -10.00
CA TYR A 819 -3.94 -7.59 -8.63
C TYR A 819 -3.56 -8.73 -7.65
N LEU A 820 -3.80 -9.99 -8.03
CA LEU A 820 -3.48 -11.17 -7.23
C LEU A 820 -2.03 -11.67 -7.40
N HIS A 821 -1.30 -11.13 -8.39
CA HIS A 821 0.08 -11.49 -8.70
C HIS A 821 1.02 -10.28 -8.84
N GLU A 822 0.84 -9.28 -7.97
CA GLU A 822 1.66 -8.06 -7.86
C GLU A 822 2.37 -7.94 -6.50
N MET A 823 3.42 -7.12 -6.45
CA MET A 823 4.28 -6.98 -5.26
C MET A 823 3.68 -6.19 -4.08
N TRP A 824 2.52 -5.55 -4.23
CA TRP A 824 1.90 -4.68 -3.20
C TRP A 824 1.78 -5.30 -1.82
N THR A 825 1.37 -6.56 -1.77
CA THR A 825 1.10 -7.27 -0.51
C THR A 825 2.40 -7.65 0.18
N TYR A 826 3.40 -8.06 -0.59
CA TYR A 826 4.71 -8.45 -0.08
C TYR A 826 5.51 -7.25 0.43
N GLU A 827 5.53 -6.13 -0.29
CA GLU A 827 6.19 -4.89 0.19
C GLU A 827 5.55 -4.39 1.50
N ARG A 828 4.21 -4.45 1.61
CA ARG A 828 3.50 -4.11 2.85
C ARG A 828 3.85 -5.06 3.99
N PHE A 829 3.94 -6.36 3.73
CA PHE A 829 4.34 -7.35 4.73
C PHE A 829 5.79 -7.16 5.18
N MET A 830 6.72 -6.84 4.27
CA MET A 830 8.09 -6.50 4.63
C MET A 830 8.16 -5.23 5.49
N SER A 831 7.31 -4.23 5.21
CA SER A 831 7.19 -3.03 6.06
C SER A 831 6.71 -3.38 7.47
N ILE A 832 5.81 -4.35 7.61
CA ILE A 832 5.38 -4.89 8.90
C ILE A 832 6.56 -5.55 9.63
N LEU A 833 7.32 -6.41 8.94
CA LEU A 833 8.51 -7.05 9.52
C LEU A 833 9.53 -6.00 10.01
N ASN A 834 9.75 -4.92 9.26
CA ASN A 834 10.57 -3.79 9.73
C ASN A 834 10.06 -3.20 11.05
N GLY A 835 8.74 -3.12 11.23
CA GLY A 835 8.11 -2.63 12.45
C GLY A 835 8.38 -3.50 13.70
N TYR A 836 8.79 -4.76 13.52
CA TYR A 836 9.17 -5.63 14.64
C TYR A 836 10.59 -5.44 15.15
N VAL A 837 11.41 -4.62 14.49
CA VAL A 837 12.81 -4.42 14.90
C VAL A 837 12.85 -3.57 16.17
N SER A 838 12.89 -4.24 17.34
CA SER A 838 13.07 -3.59 18.65
C SER A 838 14.54 -3.33 18.97
N THR A 839 15.46 -4.19 18.48
CA THR A 839 16.89 -4.11 18.76
C THR A 839 17.74 -4.12 17.48
N ARG A 840 18.50 -3.04 17.24
CA ARG A 840 19.35 -2.90 16.05
C ARG A 840 20.54 -3.86 16.00
N ALA A 841 20.95 -4.43 17.13
CA ALA A 841 22.06 -5.39 17.20
C ALA A 841 21.71 -6.77 16.58
N ARG A 842 20.42 -7.14 16.55
CA ARG A 842 19.92 -8.44 16.06
C ARG A 842 18.57 -8.28 15.35
N PRO A 843 18.49 -7.50 14.26
CA PRO A 843 17.22 -7.11 13.66
C PRO A 843 16.38 -8.30 13.20
N GLU A 844 16.99 -9.31 12.57
CA GLU A 844 16.22 -10.48 12.11
C GLU A 844 15.70 -11.35 13.26
N ALA A 845 16.40 -11.39 14.40
CA ALA A 845 15.90 -12.12 15.57
C ALA A 845 14.64 -11.43 16.13
N SER A 846 14.64 -10.10 16.24
CA SER A 846 13.46 -9.32 16.64
C SER A 846 12.29 -9.52 15.67
N MET A 847 12.55 -9.60 14.37
CA MET A 847 11.52 -9.89 13.37
C MET A 847 10.87 -11.26 13.57
N ILE A 848 11.68 -12.31 13.75
CA ILE A 848 11.17 -13.66 13.99
C ILE A 848 10.38 -13.72 15.28
N GLU A 849 10.88 -13.11 16.34
CA GLU A 849 10.19 -13.08 17.63
C GLU A 849 8.82 -12.39 17.52
N GLY A 850 8.76 -11.21 16.89
CA GLY A 850 7.51 -10.47 16.68
C GLY A 850 6.51 -11.25 15.83
N TYR A 851 6.96 -11.82 14.71
CA TYR A 851 6.14 -12.62 13.81
C TYR A 851 5.60 -13.89 14.51
N CYS A 852 6.46 -14.64 15.19
CA CYS A 852 6.05 -15.87 15.88
C CYS A 852 5.15 -15.61 17.09
N THR A 853 5.26 -14.44 17.73
CA THR A 853 4.33 -14.03 18.78
C THR A 853 2.91 -13.87 18.21
N GLU A 854 2.76 -13.24 17.04
CA GLU A 854 1.46 -13.15 16.37
C GLU A 854 0.94 -14.52 15.93
N GLU A 855 1.80 -15.34 15.33
CA GLU A 855 1.45 -16.71 14.94
C GLU A 855 0.99 -17.56 16.14
N ALA A 856 1.61 -17.42 17.31
CA ALA A 856 1.23 -18.15 18.52
C ALA A 856 -0.17 -17.74 19.02
N ILE A 857 -0.49 -16.45 18.94
CA ILE A 857 -1.81 -15.94 19.31
C ILE A 857 -2.88 -16.44 18.34
N GLU A 858 -2.59 -16.43 17.03
CA GLU A 858 -3.53 -16.89 15.98
C GLU A 858 -3.69 -18.41 15.95
N SER A 859 -2.61 -19.18 16.03
CA SER A 859 -2.65 -20.65 15.99
C SER A 859 -3.29 -21.26 17.24
N GLY A 860 -3.25 -20.54 18.37
CA GLY A 860 -3.99 -20.89 19.57
C GLY A 860 -5.50 -20.78 19.40
N ALA A 861 -6.03 -20.14 18.35
CA ALA A 861 -7.45 -19.81 18.17
C ALA A 861 -8.45 -20.96 18.41
N PRO A 862 -8.24 -22.24 18.09
CA PRO A 862 -9.20 -23.28 18.50
C PRO A 862 -9.33 -23.43 20.02
N PHE A 863 -8.22 -23.27 20.75
CA PHE A 863 -8.15 -23.25 22.22
C PHE A 863 -8.46 -21.86 22.80
N CYS A 864 -8.11 -20.80 22.08
CA CYS A 864 -8.21 -19.41 22.49
C CYS A 864 -9.54 -18.76 22.12
N ASN A 865 -10.26 -19.18 21.07
CA ASN A 865 -11.57 -18.61 20.66
C ASN A 865 -12.69 -19.00 21.63
N SER A 866 -12.56 -20.13 22.33
CA SER A 866 -13.45 -20.45 23.46
C SER A 866 -13.26 -19.48 24.65
N ILE A 867 -12.06 -18.89 24.77
CA ILE A 867 -11.61 -17.97 25.83
C ILE A 867 -11.75 -16.49 25.41
N LEU A 868 -11.55 -16.18 24.13
CA LEU A 868 -11.55 -14.87 23.48
C LEU A 868 -12.74 -14.79 22.50
N LYS A 869 -13.96 -14.93 23.03
CA LYS A 869 -15.22 -14.88 22.26
C LYS A 869 -15.42 -13.62 21.39
N ASP A 870 -14.63 -12.56 21.63
CA ASP A 870 -14.74 -11.23 21.01
C ASP A 870 -13.55 -10.89 20.07
N GLN A 871 -12.75 -11.88 19.64
CA GLN A 871 -11.48 -11.59 18.97
C GLN A 871 -11.63 -11.22 17.49
N VAL A 872 -10.98 -10.12 17.09
CA VAL A 872 -10.64 -9.80 15.70
C VAL A 872 -9.28 -10.45 15.43
N ALA A 873 -9.21 -11.37 14.47
CA ALA A 873 -7.96 -12.04 14.08
C ALA A 873 -6.85 -11.03 13.74
N ILE A 874 -5.64 -11.25 14.24
CA ILE A 874 -4.46 -10.44 13.97
C ILE A 874 -4.13 -10.53 12.48
N GLY A 875 -3.90 -9.37 11.86
CA GLY A 875 -3.57 -9.30 10.45
C GLY A 875 -4.77 -9.36 9.50
N LEU A 876 -5.97 -9.58 10.04
CA LEU A 876 -7.20 -9.10 9.41
C LEU A 876 -7.48 -7.70 9.99
N PRO A 877 -7.60 -6.65 9.16
CA PRO A 877 -7.97 -5.34 9.68
C PRO A 877 -9.35 -5.46 10.36
N PRO A 878 -9.63 -4.78 11.48
CA PRO A 878 -11.02 -4.59 11.89
C PRO A 878 -11.74 -3.89 10.73
N SER A 879 -13.01 -4.28 10.47
CA SER A 879 -13.80 -3.63 9.43
C SER A 879 -13.79 -2.13 9.68
N ARG A 880 -13.10 -1.38 8.81
CA ARG A 880 -13.16 0.10 8.83
C ARG A 880 -14.60 0.58 8.62
N HIS A 881 -15.49 -0.33 8.25
CA HIS A 881 -16.87 -0.13 7.88
C HIS A 881 -17.88 -0.63 8.91
N GLU A 882 -17.45 -1.08 10.09
CA GLU A 882 -18.38 -1.34 11.19
C GLU A 882 -19.15 -0.04 11.49
N GLY A 883 -20.47 -0.07 11.25
CA GLY A 883 -21.36 1.10 11.22
C GLY A 883 -21.37 1.95 9.92
N ARG A 884 -20.41 1.80 8.99
CA ARG A 884 -20.37 2.55 7.70
C ARG A 884 -21.18 1.91 6.57
N LEU A 885 -21.58 0.65 6.68
CA LEU A 885 -22.46 0.02 5.69
C LEU A 885 -23.91 0.45 5.91
N TYR A 886 -24.34 0.48 7.17
CA TYR A 886 -25.72 0.73 7.57
C TYR A 886 -26.08 2.20 7.83
N GLY A 887 -25.08 3.09 7.85
CA GLY A 887 -25.30 4.53 8.09
C GLY A 887 -24.82 4.97 9.48
N SER A 888 -23.89 5.91 9.52
CA SER A 888 -23.43 6.51 10.78
C SER A 888 -22.89 7.92 10.58
N GLY A 889 -23.43 8.88 11.33
CA GLY A 889 -22.94 10.24 11.40
C GLY A 889 -21.56 10.34 12.07
N ARG A 890 -20.63 11.10 11.47
CA ARG A 890 -19.24 11.22 11.95
C ARG A 890 -18.91 12.57 12.55
N MET A 891 -19.29 13.65 11.88
CA MET A 891 -18.89 15.00 12.27
C MET A 891 -20.00 16.01 12.04
N GLY A 892 -20.00 17.08 12.86
CA GLY A 892 -20.89 18.21 12.69
C GLY A 892 -22.35 17.93 13.07
N ARG A 893 -22.57 17.00 14.02
CA ARG A 893 -23.92 16.69 14.55
C ARG A 893 -24.57 17.95 15.10
N LYS A 894 -25.79 18.23 14.65
CA LYS A 894 -26.67 19.24 15.25
C LYS A 894 -28.09 18.73 15.25
N SER A 895 -28.86 19.03 16.28
CA SER A 895 -30.30 18.79 16.28
C SER A 895 -31.02 20.13 16.34
N PHE A 896 -32.01 20.33 15.47
CA PHE A 896 -32.75 21.58 15.37
C PHE A 896 -34.18 21.33 14.91
N ILE A 897 -35.05 22.31 15.10
CA ILE A 897 -36.41 22.32 14.56
C ILE A 897 -36.38 23.29 13.39
N PRO A 898 -36.60 22.83 12.14
CA PRO A 898 -36.69 23.72 10.99
C PRO A 898 -37.76 24.80 11.21
N PRO A 899 -37.50 26.07 10.85
CA PRO A 899 -38.48 27.15 10.99
C PRO A 899 -39.77 26.88 10.22
N ASP A 900 -39.62 26.23 9.06
CA ASP A 900 -40.70 25.73 8.22
C ASP A 900 -40.70 24.21 8.33
N TYR A 901 -41.84 23.63 8.72
CA TYR A 901 -41.97 22.18 8.84
C TYR A 901 -42.25 21.50 7.48
N ASP A 902 -42.68 22.27 6.47
CA ASP A 902 -43.02 21.73 5.16
C ASP A 902 -41.81 21.08 4.48
N ILE A 903 -40.59 21.60 4.69
CA ILE A 903 -39.35 20.98 4.19
C ILE A 903 -39.08 19.59 4.80
N VAL A 904 -39.53 19.35 6.03
CA VAL A 904 -39.43 18.02 6.67
C VAL A 904 -40.46 17.08 6.05
N LEU A 905 -41.66 17.60 5.75
CA LEU A 905 -42.70 16.85 5.06
C LEU A 905 -42.32 16.52 3.61
N GLU A 906 -41.62 17.40 2.90
CA GLU A 906 -41.04 17.13 1.58
C GLU A 906 -40.01 16.00 1.64
N ALA A 907 -39.09 16.04 2.60
CA ALA A 907 -38.10 14.98 2.82
C ALA A 907 -38.79 13.64 3.18
N HIS A 908 -39.78 13.68 4.06
CA HIS A 908 -40.60 12.53 4.44
C HIS A 908 -41.35 11.95 3.24
N GLN A 909 -41.97 12.80 2.42
CA GLN A 909 -42.66 12.37 1.22
C GLN A 909 -41.69 11.65 0.28
N SER A 910 -40.48 12.18 0.08
CA SER A 910 -39.47 11.52 -0.74
C SER A 910 -39.06 10.15 -0.19
N ILE A 911 -38.93 10.00 1.14
CA ILE A 911 -38.71 8.69 1.80
C ILE A 911 -39.83 7.71 1.43
N LEU A 912 -41.10 8.12 1.57
CA LEU A 912 -42.24 7.24 1.28
C LEU A 912 -42.22 6.71 -0.15
N HIS A 913 -41.84 7.53 -1.14
CA HIS A 913 -41.80 7.13 -2.55
C HIS A 913 -40.58 6.26 -2.91
N GLN A 914 -39.55 6.21 -2.07
CA GLN A 914 -38.32 5.46 -2.34
C GLN A 914 -38.23 4.13 -1.59
N LEU A 915 -39.13 3.88 -0.63
CA LEU A 915 -39.17 2.65 0.15
C LEU A 915 -40.07 1.60 -0.51
N THR A 916 -39.51 0.44 -0.88
CA THR A 916 -40.27 -0.65 -1.53
C THR A 916 -41.46 -1.14 -0.70
N ILE A 917 -41.36 -1.12 0.63
CA ILE A 917 -42.46 -1.49 1.54
C ILE A 917 -43.70 -0.58 1.41
N MET A 918 -43.55 0.61 0.82
CA MET A 918 -44.64 1.56 0.59
C MET A 918 -45.33 1.38 -0.76
N GLU A 919 -44.75 0.59 -1.69
CA GLU A 919 -45.27 0.39 -3.05
C GLU A 919 -46.75 -0.05 -3.10
N PRO A 920 -47.22 -1.01 -2.26
CA PRO A 920 -48.62 -1.41 -2.27
C PRO A 920 -49.57 -0.25 -1.93
N PHE A 921 -49.16 0.63 -1.02
CA PHE A 921 -49.94 1.80 -0.61
C PHE A 921 -49.92 2.90 -1.68
N ILE A 922 -48.77 3.09 -2.35
CA ILE A 922 -48.63 4.00 -3.49
C ILE A 922 -49.59 3.58 -4.59
N GLN A 923 -49.53 2.32 -5.01
CA GLN A 923 -50.37 1.77 -6.07
C GLN A 923 -51.85 1.85 -5.70
N GLN A 924 -52.19 1.56 -4.44
CA GLN A 924 -53.56 1.69 -3.96
C GLN A 924 -54.07 3.14 -4.06
N HIS A 925 -53.30 4.13 -3.60
CA HIS A 925 -53.72 5.53 -3.69
C HIS A 925 -53.85 6.01 -5.15
N ILE A 926 -52.92 5.60 -6.02
CA ILE A 926 -53.01 5.90 -7.46
C ILE A 926 -54.28 5.30 -8.07
N ASN A 927 -54.61 4.04 -7.73
CA ASN A 927 -55.83 3.39 -8.22
C ASN A 927 -57.09 4.08 -7.71
N GLU A 928 -57.14 4.45 -6.42
CA GLU A 928 -58.25 5.22 -5.85
C GLU A 928 -58.42 6.58 -6.54
N LEU A 929 -57.32 7.28 -6.86
CA LEU A 929 -57.38 8.54 -7.61
C LEU A 929 -57.90 8.36 -9.04
N ARG A 930 -57.51 7.28 -9.71
CA ARG A 930 -58.00 6.92 -11.05
C ARG A 930 -59.50 6.59 -11.03
N GLU A 931 -59.94 5.81 -10.05
CA GLU A 931 -61.34 5.42 -9.89
C GLU A 931 -62.25 6.61 -9.53
N GLN A 932 -61.77 7.51 -8.67
CA GLN A 932 -62.52 8.70 -8.24
C GLN A 932 -62.58 9.79 -9.31
N ASN A 933 -61.65 9.81 -10.27
CA ASN A 933 -61.53 10.87 -11.27
C ASN A 933 -61.40 10.30 -12.70
N PRO A 934 -62.41 9.55 -13.19
CA PRO A 934 -62.36 8.93 -14.51
C PRO A 934 -62.29 9.99 -15.62
N GLY A 935 -61.29 9.88 -16.51
CA GLY A 935 -61.08 10.78 -17.65
C GLY A 935 -59.95 11.80 -17.49
N HIS A 936 -59.30 11.87 -16.33
CA HIS A 936 -58.07 12.65 -16.14
C HIS A 936 -56.83 11.92 -16.65
N THR A 937 -55.81 12.68 -17.08
CA THR A 937 -54.54 12.12 -17.57
C THR A 937 -53.70 11.53 -16.43
N ASP A 938 -52.81 10.59 -16.75
CA ASP A 938 -51.87 10.01 -15.76
C ASP A 938 -51.00 11.09 -15.10
N ASP A 939 -50.57 12.11 -15.84
CA ASP A 939 -49.86 13.28 -15.27
C ASP A 939 -50.65 13.98 -14.17
N TRP A 940 -51.97 14.12 -14.35
CA TRP A 940 -52.83 14.73 -13.35
C TRP A 940 -52.95 13.83 -12.12
N VAL A 941 -53.14 12.53 -12.31
CA VAL A 941 -53.21 11.53 -11.24
C VAL A 941 -51.92 11.54 -10.42
N MET A 942 -50.76 11.50 -11.07
CA MET A 942 -49.47 11.54 -10.39
C MET A 942 -49.22 12.85 -9.66
N LYS A 943 -49.68 13.98 -10.21
CA LYS A 943 -49.63 15.27 -9.52
C LYS A 943 -50.50 15.27 -8.26
N GLN A 944 -51.72 14.71 -8.33
CA GLN A 944 -52.58 14.58 -7.16
C GLN A 944 -52.03 13.61 -6.12
N HIS A 945 -51.46 12.48 -6.57
CA HIS A 945 -50.79 11.52 -5.71
C HIS A 945 -49.68 12.21 -4.91
N LYS A 946 -48.76 12.90 -5.59
CA LYS A 946 -47.68 13.65 -4.93
C LYS A 946 -48.22 14.68 -3.94
N GLN A 947 -49.34 15.34 -4.20
CA GLN A 947 -49.86 16.35 -3.27
C GLN A 947 -50.58 15.76 -2.05
N ARG A 948 -51.19 14.58 -2.16
CA ARG A 948 -52.16 14.08 -1.18
C ARG A 948 -51.76 12.79 -0.49
N PHE A 949 -50.74 12.09 -0.97
CA PHE A 949 -50.39 10.75 -0.49
C PHE A 949 -50.07 10.71 1.01
N ASN A 950 -49.29 11.67 1.51
CA ASN A 950 -48.96 11.74 2.94
C ASN A 950 -50.24 11.87 3.81
N THR A 951 -51.11 12.83 3.48
CA THR A 951 -52.38 13.02 4.20
C THR A 951 -53.30 11.82 4.08
N TRP A 952 -53.36 11.18 2.91
CA TRP A 952 -54.12 9.96 2.69
C TRP A 952 -53.60 8.81 3.55
N LEU A 953 -52.27 8.64 3.65
CA LEU A 953 -51.64 7.59 4.44
C LEU A 953 -51.86 7.78 5.94
N MET A 954 -51.80 9.02 6.43
CA MET A 954 -52.06 9.35 7.84
C MET A 954 -53.48 9.00 8.30
N VAL A 955 -54.47 9.14 7.42
CA VAL A 955 -55.89 8.85 7.73
C VAL A 955 -56.22 7.37 7.53
N LYS A 956 -55.31 6.61 6.92
CA LYS A 956 -55.48 5.18 6.73
C LYS A 956 -55.31 4.45 8.05
N ASP A 957 -56.31 3.66 8.43
CA ASP A 957 -56.29 2.88 9.67
C ASP A 957 -55.37 1.65 9.53
N ILE A 958 -54.06 1.91 9.60
CA ILE A 958 -53.03 0.87 9.55
C ILE A 958 -52.92 0.26 10.95
N PRO A 959 -53.23 -1.05 11.13
CA PRO A 959 -53.18 -1.71 12.42
C PRO A 959 -51.74 -1.80 12.95
N ARG A 960 -51.60 -1.91 14.27
CA ARG A 960 -50.29 -2.12 14.91
C ARG A 960 -49.91 -3.58 14.73
N GLY A 961 -49.03 -3.85 13.76
CA GLY A 961 -48.47 -5.19 13.57
C GLY A 961 -47.38 -5.54 14.58
N GLU A 962 -47.04 -6.82 14.63
CA GLU A 962 -46.05 -7.38 15.56
C GLU A 962 -44.66 -7.48 14.91
N THR A 963 -44.58 -7.50 13.58
CA THR A 963 -43.31 -7.58 12.84
C THR A 963 -42.60 -6.22 12.74
N ILE A 964 -41.28 -6.25 12.49
CA ILE A 964 -40.48 -5.02 12.29
C ILE A 964 -41.02 -4.20 11.11
N GLU A 965 -41.37 -4.85 10.02
CA GLU A 965 -41.87 -4.20 8.79
C GLU A 965 -43.20 -3.48 9.03
N GLU A 966 -44.15 -4.11 9.71
CA GLU A 966 -45.44 -3.48 10.05
C GLU A 966 -45.26 -2.30 11.02
N GLN A 967 -44.34 -2.41 11.98
CA GLN A 967 -43.98 -1.32 12.87
C GLN A 967 -43.35 -0.14 12.11
N THR A 968 -42.49 -0.42 11.12
CA THR A 968 -41.91 0.59 10.23
C THR A 968 -42.99 1.28 9.40
N ILE A 969 -43.91 0.54 8.78
CA ILE A 969 -45.03 1.10 8.00
C ILE A 969 -45.89 2.02 8.88
N LYS A 970 -46.23 1.59 10.10
CA LYS A 970 -47.02 2.42 11.03
C LYS A 970 -46.27 3.70 11.46
N GLY A 971 -44.97 3.59 11.72
CA GLY A 971 -44.12 4.74 12.03
C GLY A 971 -44.07 5.74 10.87
N LEU A 972 -43.87 5.26 9.65
CA LEU A 972 -43.89 6.07 8.43
C LEU A 972 -45.23 6.77 8.22
N ALA A 973 -46.35 6.05 8.39
CA ALA A 973 -47.69 6.61 8.28
C ALA A 973 -48.02 7.67 9.33
N SER A 974 -47.31 7.67 10.47
CA SER A 974 -47.49 8.66 11.54
C SER A 974 -46.67 9.95 11.32
N GLY A 975 -45.76 9.94 10.34
CA GLY A 975 -44.85 11.04 10.03
C GLY A 975 -43.66 11.16 11.01
N PRO A 976 -42.62 11.93 10.62
CA PRO A 976 -41.44 12.12 11.45
C PRO A 976 -41.66 13.13 12.57
N SER A 977 -40.74 13.15 13.53
CA SER A 977 -40.60 14.20 14.54
C SER A 977 -40.31 15.55 13.90
N ARG A 978 -40.75 16.63 14.56
CA ARG A 978 -40.41 18.01 14.18
C ARG A 978 -38.93 18.35 14.38
N GLN A 979 -38.22 17.58 15.21
CA GLN A 979 -36.80 17.74 15.43
C GLN A 979 -36.01 16.92 14.41
N VAL A 980 -35.10 17.57 13.69
CA VAL A 980 -34.21 16.96 12.71
C VAL A 980 -32.79 16.92 13.26
N THR A 981 -32.11 15.79 13.08
CA THR A 981 -30.65 15.71 13.30
C THR A 981 -29.93 15.87 11.97
N THR A 982 -28.89 16.70 11.92
CA THR A 982 -28.07 16.93 10.72
C THR A 982 -26.59 16.67 10.97
N TRP A 983 -25.89 16.31 9.91
CA TRP A 983 -24.48 15.98 9.89
C TRP A 983 -23.73 16.71 8.77
N GLN A 984 -22.44 16.95 8.97
CA GLN A 984 -21.54 17.44 7.92
C GLN A 984 -20.76 16.33 7.23
N THR A 985 -20.60 15.19 7.90
CA THR A 985 -19.93 14.00 7.39
C THR A 985 -20.69 12.75 7.83
N TYR A 986 -20.93 11.84 6.89
CA TYR A 986 -21.78 10.66 7.08
C TYR A 986 -21.19 9.46 6.35
N ASP A 987 -21.10 8.32 7.02
CA ASP A 987 -20.64 7.08 6.39
C ASP A 987 -21.83 6.17 6.09
N ILE A 988 -22.00 5.75 4.83
CA ILE A 988 -23.05 4.79 4.41
C ILE A 988 -22.63 4.06 3.13
N SER A 989 -23.09 2.81 2.94
CA SER A 989 -22.81 2.00 1.75
C SER A 989 -21.32 1.84 1.41
N GLY A 990 -20.43 1.95 2.41
CA GLY A 990 -18.98 1.85 2.23
C GLY A 990 -18.29 3.14 1.73
N PHE A 991 -19.04 4.24 1.63
CA PHE A 991 -18.54 5.57 1.29
C PHE A 991 -18.55 6.50 2.52
N THR A 992 -17.71 7.53 2.47
CA THR A 992 -17.76 8.66 3.40
C THR A 992 -18.23 9.88 2.62
N PHE A 993 -19.42 10.37 2.92
CA PHE A 993 -20.00 11.56 2.30
C PHE A 993 -19.79 12.80 3.17
N CYS A 994 -19.67 13.96 2.53
CA CYS A 994 -19.66 15.26 3.20
C CYS A 994 -20.65 16.22 2.55
N THR A 995 -21.12 17.21 3.31
CA THR A 995 -21.83 18.34 2.70
C THR A 995 -20.87 19.20 1.87
N LYS A 996 -21.37 19.83 0.81
CA LYS A 996 -20.63 20.74 -0.07
C LYS A 996 -19.97 21.88 0.71
N SER A 997 -20.59 22.33 1.80
CA SER A 997 -20.05 23.36 2.68
C SER A 997 -18.81 22.89 3.46
N LYS A 998 -18.81 21.64 3.95
CA LYS A 998 -17.65 20.99 4.59
C LYS A 998 -16.53 20.74 3.59
N ASP A 999 -16.87 20.23 2.40
CA ASP A 999 -15.93 19.94 1.32
C ASP A 999 -15.14 21.18 0.85
N LYS A 1000 -15.80 22.35 0.76
CA LYS A 1000 -15.14 23.62 0.42
C LYS A 1000 -13.98 23.95 1.37
N LYS A 1001 -14.11 23.59 2.66
CA LYS A 1001 -13.11 23.81 3.70
C LYS A 1001 -12.10 22.66 3.82
N SER A 1002 -12.29 21.57 3.07
CA SER A 1002 -11.47 20.36 3.12
C SER A 1002 -10.43 20.32 1.99
N MET A 1003 -9.37 19.53 2.21
CA MET A 1003 -8.41 19.14 1.17
C MET A 1003 -8.92 17.99 0.30
N SER A 1004 -9.99 17.30 0.71
CA SER A 1004 -10.64 16.21 0.00
C SER A 1004 -11.99 16.64 -0.58
N GLN A 1005 -12.52 15.86 -1.52
CA GLN A 1005 -13.85 16.03 -2.11
C GLN A 1005 -14.71 14.79 -1.87
N ASN A 1006 -15.68 14.87 -0.98
CA ASN A 1006 -16.56 13.78 -0.57
C ASN A 1006 -18.06 14.10 -0.73
N SER A 1007 -18.39 15.27 -1.28
CA SER A 1007 -19.77 15.74 -1.48
C SER A 1007 -20.38 15.36 -2.83
N GLY A 1008 -19.57 14.88 -3.77
CA GLY A 1008 -20.07 14.41 -5.05
C GLY A 1008 -20.88 13.12 -4.89
N VAL A 1009 -22.07 13.12 -5.48
CA VAL A 1009 -23.04 12.03 -5.36
C VAL A 1009 -23.60 11.67 -6.73
N ARG A 1010 -23.88 10.38 -6.92
CA ARG A 1010 -24.70 9.88 -8.01
C ARG A 1010 -25.84 9.02 -7.47
N CYS A 1011 -26.94 8.98 -8.22
CA CYS A 1011 -28.10 8.13 -7.97
C CYS A 1011 -28.53 7.49 -9.30
N GLU A 1012 -29.00 6.25 -9.24
CA GLU A 1012 -29.56 5.51 -10.38
C GLU A 1012 -31.09 5.49 -10.26
N ALA A 1013 -31.79 5.78 -11.35
CA ALA A 1013 -33.23 5.59 -11.49
C ALA A 1013 -33.52 4.79 -12.77
N ILE A 1014 -34.61 4.04 -12.77
CA ILE A 1014 -35.09 3.32 -13.95
C ILE A 1014 -36.08 4.25 -14.65
N ASP A 1015 -35.91 4.42 -15.95
CA ASP A 1015 -36.87 5.11 -16.80
C ASP A 1015 -38.07 4.18 -17.03
N ASP A 1016 -39.26 4.60 -16.60
CA ASP A 1016 -40.47 3.77 -16.64
C ASP A 1016 -40.95 3.44 -18.07
N GLU A 1017 -40.56 4.23 -19.08
CA GLU A 1017 -40.95 4.03 -20.48
C GLU A 1017 -40.00 3.09 -21.23
N THR A 1018 -38.70 3.22 -20.97
CA THR A 1018 -37.64 2.50 -21.69
C THR A 1018 -37.04 1.33 -20.90
N GLY A 1019 -37.22 1.33 -19.58
CA GLY A 1019 -36.54 0.41 -18.66
C GLY A 1019 -35.04 0.68 -18.51
N GLU A 1020 -34.52 1.77 -19.11
CA GLU A 1020 -33.09 2.10 -19.04
C GLU A 1020 -32.72 2.74 -17.70
N ILE A 1021 -31.51 2.43 -17.20
CA ILE A 1021 -31.00 3.06 -15.99
C ILE A 1021 -30.40 4.43 -16.32
N ILE A 1022 -31.03 5.48 -15.82
CA ILE A 1022 -30.53 6.87 -15.87
C ILE A 1022 -29.70 7.14 -14.61
N THR A 1023 -28.49 7.68 -14.80
CA THR A 1023 -27.61 8.09 -13.70
C THR A 1023 -27.60 9.60 -13.54
N TYR A 1024 -28.07 10.08 -12.39
CA TYR A 1024 -28.05 11.48 -11.99
C TYR A 1024 -26.76 11.80 -11.24
N PHE A 1025 -26.23 13.01 -11.44
CA PHE A 1025 -24.99 13.49 -10.79
C PHE A 1025 -25.26 14.80 -10.06
N GLY A 1026 -24.71 14.95 -8.86
CA GLY A 1026 -24.92 16.14 -8.06
C GLY A 1026 -23.93 16.32 -6.92
N PHE A 1027 -24.30 17.21 -6.01
CA PHE A 1027 -23.62 17.43 -4.74
C PHE A 1027 -24.59 17.35 -3.57
N ILE A 1028 -24.11 16.85 -2.44
CA ILE A 1028 -24.85 16.86 -1.18
C ILE A 1028 -24.79 18.27 -0.58
N GLU A 1029 -25.95 18.90 -0.39
CA GLU A 1029 -26.10 20.17 0.32
C GLU A 1029 -26.22 19.91 1.84
N ASP A 1030 -27.13 19.02 2.21
CA ASP A 1030 -27.48 18.70 3.60
C ASP A 1030 -27.61 17.19 3.81
N ILE A 1031 -27.32 16.74 5.02
CA ILE A 1031 -27.48 15.35 5.45
C ILE A 1031 -28.34 15.35 6.70
N TRP A 1032 -29.52 14.72 6.64
CA TRP A 1032 -30.50 14.68 7.72
C TRP A 1032 -30.78 13.24 8.16
N GLU A 1033 -31.05 13.07 9.45
CA GLU A 1033 -31.66 11.89 10.05
C GLU A 1033 -33.03 12.32 10.59
N LEU A 1034 -34.09 11.74 10.01
CA LEU A 1034 -35.46 11.94 10.44
C LEU A 1034 -35.85 10.84 11.44
N ASP A 1035 -36.38 11.26 12.58
CA ASP A 1035 -36.76 10.40 13.69
C ASP A 1035 -38.25 10.05 13.63
N TYR A 1036 -38.58 8.77 13.64
CA TYR A 1036 -39.96 8.24 13.65
C TYR A 1036 -40.31 7.60 15.01
N GLY A 1037 -39.50 7.86 16.05
CA GLY A 1037 -39.67 7.39 17.42
C GLY A 1037 -38.96 6.06 17.68
N THR A 1038 -39.25 5.02 16.90
CA THR A 1038 -38.63 3.69 17.07
C THR A 1038 -37.44 3.44 16.15
N PHE A 1039 -37.31 4.23 15.08
CA PHE A 1039 -36.22 4.15 14.11
C PHE A 1039 -35.92 5.52 13.50
N GLN A 1040 -34.76 5.63 12.86
CA GLN A 1040 -34.33 6.82 12.14
C GLN A 1040 -34.03 6.48 10.68
N ILE A 1041 -34.34 7.41 9.78
CA ILE A 1041 -34.03 7.28 8.35
C ILE A 1041 -33.14 8.45 7.92
N SER A 1042 -32.03 8.10 7.29
CA SER A 1042 -31.04 9.05 6.79
C SER A 1042 -31.34 9.44 5.35
N VAL A 1043 -31.39 10.74 5.07
CA VAL A 1043 -31.63 11.31 3.74
C VAL A 1043 -30.59 12.36 3.39
N PHE A 1044 -30.25 12.45 2.11
CA PHE A 1044 -29.39 13.49 1.56
C PHE A 1044 -30.24 14.49 0.77
N ARG A 1045 -30.02 15.77 1.03
CA ARG A 1045 -30.48 16.84 0.15
C ARG A 1045 -29.41 17.09 -0.89
N CYS A 1046 -29.76 16.96 -2.16
CA CYS A 1046 -28.83 17.00 -3.28
C CYS A 1046 -29.18 18.13 -4.24
N GLN A 1047 -28.13 18.74 -4.77
CA GLN A 1047 -28.21 19.64 -5.92
C GLN A 1047 -27.81 18.87 -7.17
N TRP A 1048 -28.78 18.55 -8.02
CA TRP A 1048 -28.60 17.73 -9.22
C TRP A 1048 -28.22 18.56 -10.45
N VAL A 1049 -27.44 17.98 -11.35
CA VAL A 1049 -27.15 18.52 -12.68
C VAL A 1049 -28.24 18.09 -13.66
N GLU A 1050 -28.66 18.96 -14.58
CA GLU A 1050 -29.61 18.58 -15.64
C GLU A 1050 -29.00 17.55 -16.61
N ASP A 1051 -29.73 16.48 -16.92
CA ASP A 1051 -29.18 15.33 -17.66
C ASP A 1051 -28.70 15.66 -19.07
N LYS A 1052 -29.38 16.58 -19.77
CA LYS A 1052 -28.97 17.05 -21.11
C LYS A 1052 -27.59 17.72 -21.12
N HIS A 1053 -27.07 18.08 -19.94
CA HIS A 1053 -25.75 18.68 -19.76
C HIS A 1053 -24.69 17.66 -19.32
N VAL A 1054 -25.03 16.38 -19.25
CA VAL A 1054 -24.10 15.26 -19.06
C VAL A 1054 -23.81 14.62 -20.43
N THR A 1055 -22.54 14.59 -20.83
CA THR A 1055 -22.11 14.10 -22.14
C THR A 1055 -20.91 13.18 -22.02
N VAL A 1056 -20.62 12.38 -23.05
CA VAL A 1056 -19.40 11.57 -23.14
C VAL A 1056 -18.53 12.10 -24.26
N ASP A 1057 -17.30 12.47 -23.93
CA ASP A 1057 -16.36 13.06 -24.90
C ASP A 1057 -15.87 12.02 -25.95
N ASN A 1058 -14.98 12.47 -26.84
CA ASN A 1058 -14.39 11.63 -27.90
C ASN A 1058 -13.36 10.60 -27.37
N TYR A 1059 -13.06 10.62 -26.08
CA TYR A 1059 -12.17 9.68 -25.42
C TYR A 1059 -12.90 8.74 -24.47
N GLY A 1060 -14.24 8.82 -24.41
CA GLY A 1060 -15.06 7.95 -23.59
C GLY A 1060 -15.20 8.42 -22.14
N VAL A 1061 -14.89 9.66 -21.83
CA VAL A 1061 -14.95 10.20 -20.46
C VAL A 1061 -16.23 11.02 -20.30
N ARG A 1062 -16.93 10.84 -19.17
CA ARG A 1062 -18.15 11.58 -18.85
C ARG A 1062 -17.81 13.00 -18.37
N VAL A 1063 -18.41 13.99 -19.03
CA VAL A 1063 -18.18 15.42 -18.82
C VAL A 1063 -19.51 16.14 -18.64
N LEU A 1064 -19.60 17.02 -17.64
CA LEU A 1064 -20.82 17.77 -17.32
C LEU A 1064 -20.57 19.26 -16.99
N ASP A 1065 -21.63 20.06 -16.97
CA ASP A 1065 -21.60 21.46 -16.52
C ASP A 1065 -22.28 21.60 -15.15
N LEU A 1066 -21.46 21.71 -14.10
CA LEU A 1066 -21.94 21.85 -12.71
C LEU A 1066 -22.72 23.15 -12.43
N SER A 1067 -22.71 24.13 -13.34
CA SER A 1067 -23.52 25.34 -13.21
C SER A 1067 -24.97 25.15 -13.65
N LYS A 1068 -25.28 24.04 -14.32
CA LYS A 1068 -26.60 23.73 -14.86
C LYS A 1068 -27.36 22.79 -13.93
N VAL A 1069 -27.96 23.39 -12.91
CA VAL A 1069 -28.70 22.69 -11.86
C VAL A 1069 -30.13 22.40 -12.31
N GLY A 1070 -30.54 21.13 -12.21
CA GLY A 1070 -31.88 20.62 -12.52
C GLY A 1070 -32.60 20.07 -11.29
N TYR A 1071 -33.81 19.55 -11.51
CA TYR A 1071 -34.56 18.75 -10.53
C TYR A 1071 -34.72 19.41 -9.14
N LYS A 1072 -34.97 20.73 -9.12
CA LYS A 1072 -35.08 21.50 -7.86
C LYS A 1072 -36.28 21.09 -7.00
N ASP A 1073 -37.31 20.54 -7.63
CA ASP A 1073 -38.55 20.11 -6.99
C ASP A 1073 -38.43 18.70 -6.37
N ASP A 1074 -37.31 17.99 -6.60
CA ASP A 1074 -37.04 16.66 -6.02
C ASP A 1074 -35.57 16.52 -5.56
N PRO A 1075 -35.17 17.25 -4.50
CA PRO A 1075 -33.77 17.28 -4.06
C PRO A 1075 -33.42 16.14 -3.10
N TRP A 1076 -34.37 15.38 -2.59
CA TRP A 1076 -34.15 14.42 -1.49
C TRP A 1076 -33.95 12.99 -2.01
N ILE A 1077 -32.95 12.30 -1.47
CA ILE A 1077 -32.76 10.86 -1.69
C ILE A 1077 -32.49 10.14 -0.39
N LEU A 1078 -32.86 8.86 -0.31
CA LEU A 1078 -32.39 7.98 0.76
C LEU A 1078 -30.86 7.89 0.71
N ALA A 1079 -30.20 7.98 1.87
CA ALA A 1079 -28.75 7.97 1.93
C ALA A 1079 -28.13 6.66 1.40
N ASN A 1080 -28.82 5.52 1.55
CA ASN A 1080 -28.39 4.23 1.00
C ASN A 1080 -28.54 4.14 -0.54
N ARG A 1081 -29.32 5.04 -1.16
CA ARG A 1081 -29.47 5.20 -2.62
C ARG A 1081 -28.42 6.14 -3.23
N ALA A 1082 -27.42 6.58 -2.45
CA ALA A 1082 -26.30 7.38 -2.93
C ALA A 1082 -25.03 6.55 -3.16
N ALA A 1083 -24.39 6.74 -4.31
CA ALA A 1083 -23.00 6.33 -4.55
C ALA A 1083 -22.09 7.57 -4.68
N GLN A 1084 -20.84 7.46 -4.22
CA GLN A 1084 -19.91 8.58 -4.27
C GLN A 1084 -19.31 8.75 -5.67
N VAL A 1085 -19.22 10.01 -6.10
CA VAL A 1085 -18.40 10.45 -7.24
C VAL A 1085 -17.57 11.65 -6.83
N PHE A 1086 -16.59 12.02 -7.63
CA PHE A 1086 -15.92 13.31 -7.49
C PHE A 1086 -15.65 13.93 -8.85
N TYR A 1087 -15.49 15.24 -8.85
CA TYR A 1087 -15.37 16.05 -10.05
C TYR A 1087 -13.99 16.70 -10.11
N ALA A 1088 -13.40 16.72 -11.29
CA ALA A 1088 -12.25 17.58 -11.58
C ALA A 1088 -12.56 18.45 -12.80
N GLU A 1089 -11.96 19.64 -12.86
CA GLU A 1089 -12.11 20.54 -14.00
C GLU A 1089 -11.68 19.83 -15.30
N HIS A 1090 -12.46 19.98 -16.36
CA HIS A 1090 -12.14 19.44 -17.66
C HIS A 1090 -11.09 20.34 -18.34
N ILE A 1091 -9.85 19.86 -18.44
CA ILE A 1091 -8.77 20.59 -19.08
C ILE A 1091 -8.77 20.34 -20.58
N ILE A 1092 -8.65 21.43 -21.35
CA ILE A 1092 -8.59 21.42 -22.82
C ILE A 1092 -7.34 22.20 -23.23
N SER A 1093 -6.68 21.77 -24.30
CA SER A 1093 -5.52 22.48 -24.83
C SER A 1093 -5.90 23.89 -25.31
N ASN A 1094 -4.97 24.85 -25.22
CA ASN A 1094 -5.24 26.25 -25.59
C ASN A 1094 -5.76 26.40 -27.04
N ASN A 1095 -5.34 25.51 -27.95
CA ASN A 1095 -5.77 25.52 -29.35
C ASN A 1095 -7.20 25.00 -29.55
N GLU A 1096 -7.71 24.21 -28.62
CA GLU A 1096 -9.06 23.65 -28.64
C GLU A 1096 -10.05 24.50 -27.81
N LYS A 1097 -9.56 25.46 -27.02
CA LYS A 1097 -10.35 26.30 -26.12
C LYS A 1097 -11.03 27.45 -26.87
N LYS A 1098 -12.36 27.50 -26.90
CA LYS A 1098 -13.09 28.67 -27.40
C LYS A 1098 -13.25 29.71 -26.28
N SER A 1099 -13.19 30.99 -26.63
CA SER A 1099 -13.32 32.12 -25.67
C SER A 1099 -14.63 32.12 -24.85
N THR A 1100 -15.63 31.32 -25.26
CA THR A 1100 -16.96 31.25 -24.66
C THR A 1100 -17.22 29.97 -23.84
N ASP A 1101 -16.24 29.08 -23.72
CA ASP A 1101 -16.44 27.80 -23.02
C ASP A 1101 -16.52 27.99 -21.51
N LYS A 1102 -17.68 27.68 -20.93
CA LYS A 1102 -17.88 27.58 -19.48
C LYS A 1102 -17.10 26.38 -18.91
N PRO A 1103 -16.65 26.43 -17.64
CA PRO A 1103 -15.89 25.34 -17.03
C PRO A 1103 -16.75 24.08 -16.92
N LYS A 1104 -16.41 23.07 -17.72
CA LYS A 1104 -16.95 21.71 -17.61
C LYS A 1104 -16.12 20.88 -16.63
N HIS A 1105 -16.69 19.78 -16.16
CA HIS A 1105 -16.05 18.90 -15.18
C HIS A 1105 -16.13 17.44 -15.63
N VAL A 1106 -15.05 16.70 -15.40
CA VAL A 1106 -14.99 15.25 -15.56
C VAL A 1106 -15.56 14.59 -14.32
N VAL A 1107 -16.38 13.56 -14.50
CA VAL A 1107 -16.90 12.74 -13.42
C VAL A 1107 -16.01 11.52 -13.22
N PHE A 1108 -15.55 11.32 -11.99
CA PHE A 1108 -14.81 10.13 -11.59
C PHE A 1108 -15.63 9.30 -10.61
N PRO A 1109 -15.57 7.96 -10.71
CA PRO A 1109 -16.14 7.11 -9.68
C PRO A 1109 -15.42 7.35 -8.35
N GLY A 1110 -16.18 7.45 -7.27
CA GLY A 1110 -15.63 7.43 -5.92
C GLY A 1110 -14.93 6.09 -5.64
N LYS A 1111 -14.03 6.07 -4.65
CA LYS A 1111 -13.45 4.81 -4.19
C LYS A 1111 -14.29 4.32 -3.04
N GLN A 1112 -15.11 3.31 -3.31
CA GLN A 1112 -15.69 2.53 -2.23
C GLN A 1112 -14.50 1.92 -1.48
N GLN A 1113 -14.36 2.23 -0.20
CA GLN A 1113 -13.20 1.79 0.57
C GLN A 1113 -13.37 0.31 0.96
N ALA A 1114 -13.69 -0.58 0.02
CA ALA A 1114 -13.86 -2.02 0.27
C ALA A 1114 -12.49 -2.72 0.46
N ILE A 1115 -11.71 -2.28 1.45
CA ILE A 1115 -10.56 -3.00 2.00
C ILE A 1115 -10.88 -3.27 3.47
N GLY A 1116 -11.30 -4.49 3.75
CA GLY A 1116 -11.66 -4.94 5.09
C GLY A 1116 -13.16 -5.23 5.23
N VAL A 1117 -13.67 -6.05 4.33
CA VAL A 1117 -14.98 -6.70 4.47
C VAL A 1117 -14.74 -8.00 5.25
N ASP A 1118 -14.21 -7.88 6.46
CA ASP A 1118 -13.81 -9.00 7.31
C ASP A 1118 -15.04 -9.64 8.00
N GLY A 1119 -16.16 -9.76 7.28
CA GLY A 1119 -17.41 -10.31 7.81
C GLY A 1119 -18.66 -10.21 6.92
N VAL A 1120 -18.56 -9.77 5.66
CA VAL A 1120 -19.69 -9.84 4.71
C VAL A 1120 -19.35 -10.80 3.59
N SER A 1121 -20.18 -11.83 3.43
CA SER A 1121 -20.05 -12.90 2.44
C SER A 1121 -20.22 -12.43 1.00
N ASP A 1122 -21.04 -11.39 0.76
CA ASP A 1122 -21.21 -10.80 -0.57
C ASP A 1122 -21.21 -9.26 -0.52
N LEU A 1123 -20.27 -8.64 -1.26
CA LEU A 1123 -20.24 -7.19 -1.47
C LEU A 1123 -21.43 -6.71 -2.31
N GLU A 1124 -22.03 -7.60 -3.12
CA GLU A 1124 -23.22 -7.32 -3.92
C GLU A 1124 -24.45 -7.08 -3.03
N ASP A 1125 -24.52 -7.67 -1.83
CA ASP A 1125 -25.62 -7.44 -0.86
C ASP A 1125 -25.71 -5.96 -0.40
N PHE A 1126 -24.60 -5.23 -0.46
CA PHE A 1126 -24.50 -3.82 -0.03
C PHE A 1126 -24.24 -2.86 -1.19
N ASN A 1127 -23.94 -3.37 -2.39
CA ASN A 1127 -23.70 -2.57 -3.57
C ASN A 1127 -24.90 -2.64 -4.50
N GLN A 1128 -25.88 -1.78 -4.25
CA GLN A 1128 -27.10 -1.65 -5.07
C GLN A 1128 -26.86 -0.91 -6.40
N PHE A 1129 -25.61 -0.51 -6.71
CA PHE A 1129 -25.27 0.25 -7.91
C PHE A 1129 -24.40 -0.55 -8.85
N ASN A 1130 -24.64 -0.38 -10.14
CA ASN A 1130 -23.72 -0.86 -11.15
C ASN A 1130 -22.37 -0.13 -11.04
N ASP A 1131 -21.27 -0.85 -11.28
CA ASP A 1131 -19.93 -0.24 -11.30
C ASP A 1131 -19.85 0.87 -12.36
N MET A 1132 -19.45 2.07 -11.92
CA MET A 1132 -19.27 3.21 -12.83
C MET A 1132 -17.87 3.17 -13.43
N SER A 1133 -17.76 2.77 -14.70
CA SER A 1133 -16.52 2.87 -15.46
C SER A 1133 -16.14 4.34 -15.74
N LEU A 1134 -14.85 4.66 -15.62
CA LEU A 1134 -14.30 5.94 -16.07
C LEU A 1134 -14.35 6.09 -17.61
N PHE A 1135 -14.21 4.96 -18.32
CA PHE A 1135 -14.14 4.90 -19.78
C PHE A 1135 -15.38 4.20 -20.34
N ILE A 1136 -16.14 4.92 -21.18
CA ILE A 1136 -17.39 4.49 -21.81
C ILE A 1136 -17.14 4.38 -23.32
N ASP A 1137 -17.34 3.18 -23.88
CA ASP A 1137 -17.13 2.90 -25.32
C ASP A 1137 -15.77 3.41 -25.85
N HIS A 1138 -14.73 3.30 -25.01
CA HIS A 1138 -13.42 3.85 -25.32
C HIS A 1138 -12.78 3.26 -26.59
N PRO A 1139 -12.77 1.93 -26.83
CA PRO A 1139 -12.18 1.35 -28.03
C PRO A 1139 -12.77 1.91 -29.33
N THR A 1140 -14.08 2.17 -29.37
CA THR A 1140 -14.74 2.75 -30.56
C THR A 1140 -14.43 4.23 -30.69
N LYS A 1141 -14.60 5.00 -29.61
CA LYS A 1141 -14.37 6.45 -29.60
C LYS A 1141 -12.92 6.82 -29.91
N ILE A 1142 -11.95 6.10 -29.34
CA ILE A 1142 -10.54 6.36 -29.58
C ILE A 1142 -10.12 6.02 -31.03
N ARG A 1143 -10.76 5.04 -31.67
CA ARG A 1143 -10.58 4.76 -33.11
C ARG A 1143 -11.11 5.91 -33.98
N ASN A 1144 -12.18 6.59 -33.56
CA ASN A 1144 -12.67 7.78 -34.28
C ASN A 1144 -11.68 8.96 -34.15
N VAL A 1145 -11.06 9.14 -32.98
CA VAL A 1145 -9.96 10.09 -32.81
C VAL A 1145 -8.78 9.73 -33.71
N GLU A 1146 -8.41 8.45 -33.78
CA GLU A 1146 -7.33 8.02 -34.66
C GLU A 1146 -7.62 8.31 -36.15
N ARG A 1147 -8.86 8.09 -36.58
CA ARG A 1147 -9.30 8.35 -37.97
C ARG A 1147 -9.28 9.84 -38.34
N SER A 1148 -9.38 10.75 -37.36
CA SER A 1148 -9.30 12.19 -37.62
C SER A 1148 -7.87 12.70 -37.80
N ILE A 1149 -6.86 11.90 -37.45
CA ILE A 1149 -5.45 12.27 -37.62
C ILE A 1149 -5.07 12.22 -39.12
N PRO A 1150 -4.47 13.28 -39.68
CA PRO A 1150 -4.06 13.30 -41.10
C PRO A 1150 -3.11 12.15 -41.46
N ARG A 1151 -3.36 11.50 -42.61
CA ARG A 1151 -2.56 10.33 -43.07
C ARG A 1151 -1.07 10.63 -43.28
N ASN A 1152 -0.72 11.88 -43.61
CA ASN A 1152 0.65 12.32 -43.82
C ASN A 1152 1.31 12.91 -42.56
N SER A 1153 0.63 12.88 -41.41
CA SER A 1153 1.22 13.36 -40.16
C SER A 1153 2.44 12.52 -39.77
N MET A 1154 3.44 13.16 -39.18
CA MET A 1154 4.61 12.50 -38.58
C MET A 1154 4.41 12.47 -37.07
N PRO A 1155 4.06 11.32 -36.47
CA PRO A 1155 3.71 11.19 -35.04
C PRO A 1155 4.77 11.70 -34.05
N TRP A 1156 6.04 11.76 -34.47
CA TRP A 1156 7.18 12.18 -33.68
C TRP A 1156 7.49 13.68 -33.79
N VAL A 1157 6.97 14.39 -34.80
CA VAL A 1157 7.26 15.80 -35.06
C VAL A 1157 6.28 16.70 -34.32
N ARG A 1158 6.78 17.84 -33.81
CA ARG A 1158 5.92 18.87 -33.21
C ARG A 1158 5.51 19.91 -34.26
N HIS A 1159 4.22 20.24 -34.31
CA HIS A 1159 3.65 21.29 -35.14
C HIS A 1159 3.16 22.47 -34.28
N ASP A 1160 3.19 23.68 -34.81
CA ASP A 1160 2.87 24.95 -34.11
C ASP A 1160 1.37 25.25 -33.95
N GLY A 1161 0.49 24.24 -34.09
CA GLY A 1161 -0.97 24.44 -34.04
C GLY A 1161 -1.59 25.02 -35.32
N GLN A 1162 -0.78 25.57 -36.25
CA GLN A 1162 -1.21 25.99 -37.59
C GLN A 1162 -0.79 24.99 -38.69
N GLY A 1163 -0.31 23.81 -38.29
CA GLY A 1163 0.15 22.76 -39.20
C GLY A 1163 1.55 22.98 -39.77
N ARG A 1164 2.26 24.06 -39.37
CA ARG A 1164 3.68 24.21 -39.71
C ARG A 1164 4.46 23.34 -38.75
N THR A 1165 5.41 22.57 -39.28
CA THR A 1165 6.47 21.99 -38.42
C THR A 1165 7.07 23.14 -37.64
N ILE A 1166 7.25 22.98 -36.33
CA ILE A 1166 8.11 23.90 -35.57
C ILE A 1166 9.51 23.67 -36.13
N ALA A 1167 9.84 24.44 -37.17
CA ALA A 1167 11.07 24.43 -37.90
C ALA A 1167 11.77 25.77 -37.63
N PRO A 1168 13.10 25.76 -37.79
CA PRO A 1168 14.14 26.03 -36.79
C PRO A 1168 13.86 27.11 -35.73
#